data_AF-A0A7C6RSP4-F1
#
_entry.id   AF-A0A7C6RSP4-F1
#
_cell.length_a   1.000
_cell.length_b   1.000
_cell.length_c   1.000
_cell.angle_alpha   90.00
_cell.angle_beta   90.00
_cell.angle_gamma   90.00
#
_symmetry.space_group_name_H-M   'P 1'
#
loop_
_entity.id
_entity.type
_entity.pdbx_description
1 polymer ?
#
loop_
_entity_poly.entity_id
_entity_poly.type
_entity_poly.pdbx_seq_one_letter_code
_entity_poly.pdbx_strand_id
1 'polypeptide(L)'
;MIKKSRCLLLLLGLLLAVLPVTGCVKTGSAPAASTISGRVVLAEDPASGLAGVSLLIVDGTSSYLETDAQGYFETKGSSSTVIVPRKTGYTFVPERQQAGDGKELEFAAYPWPEPDFASWGMQFSFANHLDWVETIAFSADDQYIASGSNDRTIRIWRAADGQLVRTLSGHAGGLKVVEFSPDGQLLAGGSRDGQIKIWDWQAGREIMTLPGHAISLTDLAWSPDGTKLASSGRDSRIRVWDAATGAELQSFAASSWVRAVAWSPDGRFLLSGGDDLRLKVWQVELGELSAEYPTPDKIMSLSAAPKGSLAAVVLESGALKVVDFETGVQVFSEQCEDEVTALAWSSDGRLLAFGTDKLIQVWDIEDQKQVQSIDTGNDVLALGWNSTSELLASGSYRGIMDLWSTASGDRLWNITGHIRAVKALAWSPRGDFLASGGEDYTVRIWDVPARQERFQLRPGSSGAVEDLAWSPEGTYLASGGHDLLVRVWDFSGDDYEFIGAFTERIRKPFLHAEGFEFAVGMKNVSHEDIVLGLSWAPNGKKLASASWDKTVAIWDVPAGKQQVGIENPQGWVTAVAWAPYGDQVAFGGRDQAVHVYSGTTGKEIKKLEGHTDWVRSLAWSPDGKRLASSGYDQTVLIWDMETGRVERTLVSEDNIVTVVEWSPCGRYLAGGTHGGTVRIWDASTGEVLFTYPGRVLGLQALAWSPKGDQLAITEYNSIVILGEVD
;
A
#
# COMPACT_ATOMS: atom_id res chain seq x y z
N MET A 1 -63.80 38.47 -38.44
CA MET A 1 -65.10 37.84 -38.10
C MET A 1 -65.11 37.63 -36.58
N ILE A 2 -65.62 38.54 -35.74
CA ILE A 2 -67.05 38.78 -35.39
C ILE A 2 -67.68 37.46 -34.89
N LYS A 3 -67.96 37.20 -33.60
CA LYS A 3 -68.90 37.87 -32.64
C LYS A 3 -68.64 37.35 -31.19
N LYS A 4 -68.42 38.22 -30.20
CA LYS A 4 -69.32 38.66 -29.08
C LYS A 4 -69.69 37.57 -28.05
N SER A 5 -69.33 37.62 -26.76
CA SER A 5 -69.45 38.65 -25.70
C SER A 5 -70.89 39.07 -25.33
N ARG A 6 -71.27 38.81 -24.06
CA ARG A 6 -72.20 39.59 -23.23
C ARG A 6 -71.63 39.61 -21.81
N CYS A 7 -71.10 40.77 -21.38
CA CYS A 7 -71.67 41.63 -20.32
C CYS A 7 -71.41 41.08 -18.90
N LEU A 8 -70.94 41.82 -17.90
CA LEU A 8 -70.65 43.25 -17.71
C LEU A 8 -70.04 43.37 -16.29
N LEU A 9 -69.37 44.50 -16.01
CA LEU A 9 -69.07 45.10 -14.69
C LEU A 9 -67.83 44.66 -13.89
N LEU A 10 -66.77 45.46 -14.05
CA LEU A 10 -66.11 46.27 -13.00
C LEU A 10 -66.39 45.86 -11.55
N LEU A 11 -65.36 45.49 -10.78
CA LEU A 11 -64.61 46.44 -9.93
C LEU A 11 -63.44 45.76 -9.21
N LEU A 12 -62.28 46.39 -9.33
CA LEU A 12 -61.09 46.20 -8.50
C LEU A 12 -61.36 46.67 -7.07
N GLY A 13 -60.73 46.04 -6.07
CA GLY A 13 -60.21 46.77 -4.91
C GLY A 13 -60.68 46.32 -3.53
N LEU A 14 -59.70 45.85 -2.77
CA LEU A 14 -59.59 45.80 -1.30
C LEU A 14 -60.49 44.84 -0.52
N LEU A 15 -59.85 43.78 -0.02
CA LEU A 15 -60.12 43.28 1.33
C LEU A 15 -58.82 42.81 1.97
N LEU A 16 -58.34 43.63 2.91
CA LEU A 16 -57.34 43.31 3.91
C LEU A 16 -58.10 43.15 5.23
N ALA A 17 -57.74 42.09 5.96
CA ALA A 17 -57.88 41.88 7.39
C ALA A 17 -59.09 41.06 7.92
N VAL A 18 -58.71 39.93 8.57
CA VAL A 18 -59.09 39.47 9.93
C VAL A 18 -59.73 38.05 10.04
N LEU A 19 -58.94 37.14 10.66
CA LEU A 19 -59.24 35.89 11.44
C LEU A 19 -59.52 34.54 10.73
N PRO A 20 -59.23 33.36 11.37
CA PRO A 20 -58.40 33.08 12.56
C PRO A 20 -57.30 32.00 12.35
N VAL A 21 -56.33 32.05 13.26
CA VAL A 21 -55.32 31.00 13.53
C VAL A 21 -56.02 29.78 14.13
N THR A 22 -55.92 28.61 13.51
CA THR A 22 -55.88 27.30 14.19
C THR A 22 -55.36 26.24 13.22
N GLY A 23 -54.36 25.48 13.67
CA GLY A 23 -53.70 24.43 12.88
C GLY A 23 -52.20 24.29 13.15
N CYS A 24 -51.69 24.71 14.32
CA CYS A 24 -50.39 24.26 14.79
C CYS A 24 -50.48 22.76 15.12
N VAL A 25 -50.05 21.90 14.20
CA VAL A 25 -49.54 20.59 14.59
C VAL A 25 -48.28 20.88 15.40
N LYS A 26 -48.34 20.64 16.72
CA LYS A 26 -47.15 20.56 17.56
C LYS A 26 -46.23 19.54 16.91
N THR A 27 -45.19 20.01 16.23
CA THR A 27 -43.96 19.25 16.08
C THR A 27 -43.58 18.77 17.47
N GLY A 28 -43.31 17.47 17.60
CA GLY A 28 -42.86 16.88 18.85
C GLY A 28 -41.75 17.73 19.44
N SER A 29 -41.85 18.01 20.73
CA SER A 29 -40.75 18.58 21.51
C SER A 29 -39.46 17.84 21.12
N ALA A 30 -38.38 18.59 20.88
CA ALA A 30 -37.04 18.01 20.91
C ALA A 30 -36.95 17.08 22.13
N PRO A 31 -36.41 15.86 22.00
CA PRO A 31 -36.33 14.94 23.13
C PRO A 31 -35.71 15.69 24.29
N ALA A 32 -36.43 15.73 25.42
CA ALA A 32 -35.96 16.42 26.60
C ALA A 32 -34.59 15.85 26.95
N ALA A 33 -33.56 16.71 27.04
CA ALA A 33 -32.22 16.28 27.42
C ALA A 33 -32.32 15.55 28.76
N SER A 34 -32.02 14.25 28.75
CA SER A 34 -31.98 13.43 29.95
C SER A 34 -30.61 13.56 30.59
N THR A 35 -30.56 13.42 31.91
CA THR A 35 -29.31 13.26 32.64
C THR A 35 -28.73 11.89 32.30
N ILE A 36 -27.52 11.87 31.76
CA ILE A 36 -26.72 10.68 31.52
C ILE A 36 -25.70 10.63 32.64
N SER A 37 -25.79 9.63 33.50
CA SER A 37 -24.81 9.38 34.56
C SER A 37 -24.16 8.02 34.37
N GLY A 38 -22.98 7.88 34.95
CA GLY A 38 -22.26 6.62 34.91
C GLY A 38 -21.03 6.63 35.77
N ARG A 39 -20.31 5.51 35.72
CA ARG A 39 -19.09 5.29 36.49
C ARG A 39 -18.04 4.58 35.66
N VAL A 40 -16.79 4.95 35.87
CA VAL A 40 -15.62 4.22 35.39
C VAL A 40 -14.95 3.55 36.57
N VAL A 41 -14.79 2.24 36.51
CA VAL A 41 -14.24 1.41 37.58
C VAL A 41 -12.98 0.70 37.12
N LEU A 42 -12.07 0.38 38.03
CA LEU A 42 -10.93 -0.48 37.72
C LEU A 42 -11.42 -1.93 37.57
N ALA A 43 -10.99 -2.60 36.50
CA ALA A 43 -11.44 -3.97 36.24
C ALA A 43 -10.97 -4.97 37.33
N GLU A 44 -9.78 -4.76 37.88
CA GLU A 44 -9.20 -5.60 38.95
C GLU A 44 -9.85 -5.35 40.31
N ASP A 45 -10.43 -4.15 40.51
CA ASP A 45 -11.17 -3.79 41.72
C ASP A 45 -12.38 -2.91 41.37
N PRO A 46 -13.53 -3.52 41.02
CA PRO A 46 -14.73 -2.79 40.62
C PRO A 46 -15.33 -1.89 41.71
N ALA A 47 -14.91 -2.04 42.98
CA ALA A 47 -15.31 -1.14 44.05
C ALA A 47 -14.59 0.23 43.93
N SER A 48 -13.38 0.23 43.37
CA SER A 48 -12.54 1.40 43.15
C SER A 48 -12.86 2.07 41.82
N GLY A 49 -13.28 3.33 41.90
CA GLY A 49 -13.49 4.16 40.71
C GLY A 49 -12.18 4.69 40.16
N LEU A 50 -12.15 4.93 38.85
CA LEU A 50 -11.00 5.52 38.17
C LEU A 50 -11.22 7.02 37.94
N ALA A 51 -10.47 7.83 38.68
CA ALA A 51 -10.54 9.29 38.58
C ALA A 51 -9.84 9.85 37.35
N GLY A 52 -10.28 11.01 36.86
CA GLY A 52 -9.61 11.73 35.77
C GLY A 52 -9.62 10.98 34.44
N VAL A 53 -10.65 10.16 34.20
CA VAL A 53 -10.91 9.56 32.88
C VAL A 53 -11.65 10.61 32.06
N SER A 54 -11.08 10.99 30.92
CA SER A 54 -11.71 11.92 29.99
C SER A 54 -12.79 11.19 29.21
N LEU A 55 -14.02 11.67 29.27
CA LEU A 55 -15.17 11.12 28.57
C LEU A 55 -15.53 12.03 27.40
N LEU A 56 -15.33 11.55 26.18
CA LEU A 56 -15.78 12.25 24.98
C LEU A 56 -17.29 12.05 24.80
N ILE A 57 -18.02 13.16 24.70
CA ILE A 57 -19.48 13.18 24.49
C ILE A 57 -19.76 13.48 23.02
N VAL A 58 -20.18 12.46 22.27
CA VAL A 58 -20.47 12.56 20.84
C VAL A 58 -21.96 12.83 20.63
N ASP A 59 -22.35 14.10 20.76
CA ASP A 59 -23.72 14.60 20.53
C ASP A 59 -23.82 15.65 19.40
N GLY A 60 -22.70 15.92 18.73
CA GLY A 60 -22.55 16.96 17.71
C GLY A 60 -21.91 18.26 18.17
N THR A 61 -21.81 18.51 19.48
CA THR A 61 -21.03 19.62 20.05
C THR A 61 -19.62 19.20 20.49
N SER A 62 -19.39 17.89 20.71
CA SER A 62 -18.10 17.32 21.17
C SER A 62 -17.58 18.03 22.41
N SER A 63 -18.34 17.88 23.49
CA SER A 63 -17.89 18.24 24.83
C SER A 63 -17.13 17.07 25.46
N TYR A 64 -16.35 17.36 26.49
CA TYR A 64 -15.72 16.35 27.31
C TYR A 64 -15.93 16.68 28.79
N LEU A 65 -15.85 15.65 29.62
CA LEU A 65 -15.89 15.78 31.07
C LEU A 65 -14.93 14.76 31.69
N GLU A 66 -14.41 15.03 32.88
CA GLU A 66 -13.57 14.08 33.60
C GLU A 66 -14.33 13.42 34.74
N THR A 67 -14.07 12.13 34.98
CA THR A 67 -14.59 11.44 36.15
C THR A 67 -14.03 12.03 37.44
N ASP A 68 -14.88 12.08 38.47
CA ASP A 68 -14.48 12.52 39.81
C ASP A 68 -13.53 11.52 40.51
N ALA A 69 -13.13 11.82 41.75
CA ALA A 69 -12.23 10.96 42.53
C ALA A 69 -12.74 9.53 42.75
N GLN A 70 -14.05 9.30 42.59
CA GLN A 70 -14.74 8.03 42.76
C GLN A 70 -15.15 7.38 41.43
N GLY A 71 -14.69 7.96 40.31
CA GLY A 71 -14.94 7.46 38.96
C GLY A 71 -16.30 7.84 38.38
N TYR A 72 -17.10 8.66 39.05
CA TYR A 72 -18.44 9.03 38.60
C TYR A 72 -18.43 10.19 37.61
N PHE A 73 -19.45 10.23 36.76
CA PHE A 73 -19.72 11.34 35.85
C PHE A 73 -21.21 11.59 35.67
N GLU A 74 -21.55 12.83 35.34
CA GLU A 74 -22.90 13.26 35.01
C GLU A 74 -22.86 14.30 33.88
N THR A 75 -23.68 14.11 32.85
CA THR A 75 -23.84 15.06 31.74
C THR A 75 -25.27 15.10 31.23
N LYS A 76 -25.59 16.09 30.39
CA LYS A 76 -26.89 16.20 29.71
C LYS A 76 -26.73 15.78 28.26
N GLY A 77 -27.62 14.94 27.77
CA GLY A 77 -27.62 14.54 26.36
C GLY A 77 -28.95 13.95 25.91
N SER A 78 -29.05 13.63 24.62
CA SER A 78 -30.14 12.81 24.08
C SER A 78 -29.80 11.32 24.20
N SER A 79 -30.80 10.46 23.97
CA SER A 79 -30.61 9.00 23.85
C SER A 79 -29.75 8.57 22.65
N SER A 80 -29.32 9.50 21.79
CA SER A 80 -28.37 9.25 20.70
C SER A 80 -26.92 9.60 21.07
N THR A 81 -26.69 10.12 22.27
CA THR A 81 -25.36 10.54 22.72
C THR A 81 -24.47 9.31 22.93
N VAL A 82 -23.27 9.30 22.36
CA VAL A 82 -22.27 8.24 22.60
C VAL A 82 -21.19 8.77 23.52
N ILE A 83 -20.89 8.01 24.58
CA ILE A 83 -19.82 8.28 25.55
C ILE A 83 -18.64 7.36 25.25
N VAL A 84 -17.46 7.94 25.08
CA VAL A 84 -16.20 7.22 24.84
C VAL A 84 -15.19 7.59 25.93
N PRO A 85 -14.86 6.69 26.87
CA PRO A 85 -13.81 6.91 27.86
C PRO A 85 -12.42 6.83 27.24
N ARG A 86 -11.51 7.70 27.70
CA ARG A 86 -10.10 7.72 27.32
C ARG A 86 -9.25 8.13 28.52
N LYS A 87 -8.15 7.41 28.74
CA LYS A 87 -7.13 7.75 29.73
C LYS A 87 -5.81 7.07 29.36
N THR A 88 -4.72 7.82 29.42
CA THR A 88 -3.37 7.30 29.20
C THR A 88 -3.09 6.09 30.08
N GLY A 89 -2.58 5.02 29.48
CA GLY A 89 -2.25 3.77 30.16
C GLY A 89 -3.44 2.85 30.46
N TYR A 90 -4.64 3.11 29.93
CA TYR A 90 -5.82 2.25 30.15
C TYR A 90 -6.59 1.94 28.85
N THR A 91 -7.16 0.74 28.77
CA THR A 91 -8.23 0.36 27.84
C THR A 91 -9.58 0.29 28.57
N PHE A 92 -10.69 0.40 27.85
CA PHE A 92 -12.02 0.43 28.45
C PHE A 92 -12.95 -0.58 27.80
N VAL A 93 -13.74 -1.28 28.62
CA VAL A 93 -14.77 -2.21 28.17
C VAL A 93 -16.12 -1.82 28.79
N PRO A 94 -17.16 -1.61 27.97
CA PRO A 94 -17.12 -1.46 26.51
C PRO A 94 -16.37 -0.18 26.09
N GLU A 95 -15.78 -0.14 24.90
CA GLU A 95 -15.00 1.03 24.43
C GLU A 95 -15.83 2.31 24.26
N ARG A 96 -17.13 2.15 24.04
CA ARG A 96 -18.10 3.24 23.95
C ARG A 96 -19.49 2.74 24.31
N GLN A 97 -20.33 3.63 24.83
CA GLN A 97 -21.73 3.32 25.11
C GLN A 97 -22.62 4.44 24.61
N GLN A 98 -23.72 4.06 23.96
CA GLN A 98 -24.80 4.99 23.67
C GLN A 98 -25.66 5.16 24.93
N ALA A 99 -26.03 6.41 25.21
CA ALA A 99 -26.93 6.76 26.29
C ALA A 99 -28.29 6.07 26.09
N GLY A 100 -28.62 5.10 26.94
CA GLY A 100 -29.94 4.46 26.97
C GLY A 100 -30.92 5.21 27.88
N ASP A 101 -32.22 4.93 27.73
CA ASP A 101 -33.24 5.51 28.60
C ASP A 101 -33.08 5.03 30.06
N GLY A 102 -32.47 5.87 30.90
CA GLY A 102 -32.50 5.74 32.37
C GLY A 102 -31.56 4.71 33.00
N LYS A 103 -30.57 4.18 32.27
CA LYS A 103 -29.56 3.25 32.82
C LYS A 103 -28.22 3.97 33.05
N GLU A 104 -27.64 3.81 34.24
CA GLU A 104 -26.26 4.27 34.49
C GLU A 104 -25.28 3.50 33.59
N LEU A 105 -24.40 4.26 32.94
CA LEU A 105 -23.34 3.69 32.11
C LEU A 105 -22.20 3.22 33.01
N GLU A 106 -21.64 2.05 32.74
CA GLU A 106 -20.48 1.54 33.49
C GLU A 106 -19.37 1.13 32.54
N PHE A 107 -18.16 1.64 32.78
CA PHE A 107 -16.96 1.31 32.01
C PHE A 107 -15.94 0.64 32.92
N ALA A 108 -15.49 -0.57 32.55
CA ALA A 108 -14.37 -1.23 33.21
C ALA A 108 -13.07 -0.80 32.55
N ALA A 109 -12.15 -0.23 33.33
CA ALA A 109 -10.84 0.20 32.89
C ALA A 109 -9.80 -0.87 33.21
N TYR A 110 -9.08 -1.33 32.19
CA TYR A 110 -7.99 -2.28 32.30
C TYR A 110 -6.68 -1.53 32.07
N PRO A 111 -5.61 -1.81 32.85
CA PRO A 111 -4.28 -1.33 32.51
C PRO A 111 -3.92 -1.72 31.09
N TRP A 112 -3.28 -0.81 30.37
CA TRP A 112 -2.84 -1.07 29.00
C TRP A 112 -1.79 -2.19 29.00
N PRO A 113 -1.94 -3.24 28.17
CA PRO A 113 -0.93 -4.29 28.05
C PRO A 113 0.40 -3.68 27.57
N GLU A 114 1.46 -3.79 28.38
CA GLU A 114 2.77 -3.28 27.99
C GLU A 114 3.36 -4.18 26.89
N PRO A 115 3.68 -3.64 25.70
CA PRO A 115 4.35 -4.41 24.65
C PRO A 115 5.75 -4.81 25.11
N ASP A 116 6.15 -6.05 24.84
CA ASP A 116 7.52 -6.49 25.07
C ASP A 116 8.43 -6.07 23.90
N PHE A 117 8.93 -4.84 23.97
CA PHE A 117 9.83 -4.31 22.94
C PHE A 117 11.13 -5.12 22.77
N ALA A 118 11.50 -6.01 23.70
CA ALA A 118 12.65 -6.89 23.53
C ALA A 118 12.39 -8.04 22.54
N SER A 119 11.13 -8.43 22.35
CA SER A 119 10.68 -9.43 21.38
C SER A 119 10.05 -8.82 20.12
N TRP A 120 10.11 -7.49 19.96
CA TRP A 120 9.59 -6.83 18.77
C TRP A 120 10.47 -7.05 17.54
N GLY A 121 9.81 -7.25 16.39
CA GLY A 121 10.44 -7.46 15.10
C GLY A 121 9.47 -7.29 13.94
N MET A 122 9.91 -7.64 12.73
CA MET A 122 9.05 -7.68 11.55
C MET A 122 8.17 -8.94 11.60
N GLN A 123 6.85 -8.76 11.68
CA GLN A 123 5.90 -9.88 11.61
C GLN A 123 5.62 -10.28 10.15
N PHE A 124 5.27 -9.30 9.31
CA PHE A 124 4.97 -9.49 7.89
C PHE A 124 5.03 -8.17 7.12
N SER A 125 4.84 -8.22 5.80
CA SER A 125 4.87 -7.03 4.95
C SER A 125 3.94 -7.12 3.75
N PHE A 126 3.31 -6.00 3.39
CA PHE A 126 2.67 -5.82 2.09
C PHE A 126 3.71 -5.26 1.13
N ALA A 127 4.24 -6.13 0.27
CA ALA A 127 5.37 -5.80 -0.59
C ALA A 127 5.06 -6.16 -2.04
N ASN A 128 5.57 -5.35 -2.96
CA ASN A 128 5.46 -5.58 -4.40
C ASN A 128 6.78 -5.23 -5.10
N HIS A 129 7.02 -5.78 -6.28
CA HIS A 129 8.10 -5.31 -7.15
C HIS A 129 7.82 -3.89 -7.65
N LEU A 130 8.89 -3.14 -7.95
CA LEU A 130 8.78 -1.76 -8.45
C LEU A 130 8.62 -1.66 -9.96
N ASP A 131 8.90 -2.75 -10.65
CA ASP A 131 8.95 -2.82 -12.10
C ASP A 131 8.62 -4.24 -12.57
N TRP A 132 8.74 -4.49 -13.87
CA TRP A 132 8.34 -5.71 -14.57
C TRP A 132 8.87 -6.98 -13.87
N VAL A 133 8.00 -7.96 -13.63
CA VAL A 133 8.41 -9.30 -13.19
C VAL A 133 8.63 -10.14 -14.44
N GLU A 134 9.89 -10.34 -14.80
CA GLU A 134 10.31 -10.95 -16.08
C GLU A 134 10.54 -12.46 -15.96
N THR A 135 10.59 -12.99 -14.74
CA THR A 135 10.91 -14.39 -14.50
C THR A 135 10.38 -14.84 -13.14
N ILE A 136 9.87 -16.07 -13.08
CA ILE A 136 9.32 -16.70 -11.88
C ILE A 136 9.74 -18.17 -11.88
N ALA A 137 10.14 -18.69 -10.71
CA ALA A 137 10.45 -20.09 -10.50
C ALA A 137 9.90 -20.59 -9.16
N PHE A 138 9.42 -21.83 -9.12
CA PHE A 138 9.07 -22.52 -7.88
C PHE A 138 10.29 -23.22 -7.29
N SER A 139 10.36 -23.28 -5.96
CA SER A 139 11.28 -24.19 -5.28
C SER A 139 10.83 -25.64 -5.51
N ALA A 140 11.77 -26.58 -5.46
CA ALA A 140 11.48 -28.00 -5.73
C ALA A 140 10.46 -28.64 -4.75
N ASP A 141 10.26 -28.03 -3.59
CA ASP A 141 9.29 -28.43 -2.55
C ASP A 141 7.96 -27.64 -2.61
N ASP A 142 7.80 -26.77 -3.61
CA ASP A 142 6.67 -25.85 -3.82
C ASP A 142 6.36 -24.91 -2.63
N GLN A 143 7.25 -24.81 -1.65
CA GLN A 143 7.03 -23.93 -0.48
C GLN A 143 7.32 -22.47 -0.79
N TYR A 144 8.15 -22.20 -1.80
CA TYR A 144 8.61 -20.86 -2.14
C TYR A 144 8.52 -20.58 -3.64
N ILE A 145 8.35 -19.31 -3.96
CA ILE A 145 8.40 -18.77 -5.31
C ILE A 145 9.51 -17.72 -5.35
N ALA A 146 10.43 -17.83 -6.30
CA ALA A 146 11.39 -16.78 -6.61
C ALA A 146 10.89 -15.96 -7.80
N SER A 147 10.96 -14.65 -7.72
CA SER A 147 10.67 -13.73 -8.81
C SER A 147 11.84 -12.81 -9.08
N GLY A 148 12.18 -12.61 -10.36
CA GLY A 148 13.19 -11.65 -10.79
C GLY A 148 12.54 -10.48 -11.52
N SER A 149 12.90 -9.26 -11.14
CA SER A 149 12.30 -8.05 -11.70
C SER A 149 13.31 -7.11 -12.37
N ASN A 150 12.80 -6.27 -13.26
CA ASN A 150 13.54 -5.16 -13.83
C ASN A 150 13.93 -4.09 -12.77
N ASP A 151 13.37 -4.19 -11.55
CA ASP A 151 13.80 -3.42 -10.37
C ASP A 151 15.15 -3.87 -9.79
N ARG A 152 15.80 -4.86 -10.44
CA ARG A 152 17.14 -5.40 -10.13
C ARG A 152 17.18 -6.26 -8.86
N THR A 153 16.02 -6.61 -8.33
CA THR A 153 15.91 -7.49 -7.15
C THR A 153 15.31 -8.83 -7.52
N ILE A 154 15.78 -9.85 -6.81
CA ILE A 154 15.08 -11.13 -6.71
C ILE A 154 14.31 -11.12 -5.39
N ARG A 155 13.04 -11.52 -5.42
CA ARG A 155 12.24 -11.68 -4.21
C ARG A 155 11.81 -13.13 -4.04
N ILE A 156 11.86 -13.59 -2.80
CA ILE A 156 11.44 -14.93 -2.39
C ILE A 156 10.16 -14.81 -1.58
N TRP A 157 9.12 -15.47 -2.05
CA TRP A 157 7.78 -15.44 -1.49
C TRP A 157 7.43 -16.81 -0.97
N ARG A 158 6.73 -16.89 0.16
CA ARG A 158 6.11 -18.13 0.61
C ARG A 158 4.90 -18.43 -0.26
N ALA A 159 4.84 -19.61 -0.86
CA ALA A 159 3.78 -19.97 -1.80
C ALA A 159 2.40 -20.10 -1.16
N ALA A 160 2.34 -20.40 0.14
CA ALA A 160 1.09 -20.61 0.87
C ALA A 160 0.27 -19.33 1.09
N ASP A 161 0.94 -18.18 1.27
CA ASP A 161 0.29 -16.93 1.70
C ASP A 161 0.85 -15.67 0.98
N GLY A 162 1.74 -15.84 0.01
CA GLY A 162 2.33 -14.75 -0.77
C GLY A 162 3.24 -13.82 0.04
N GLN A 163 3.64 -14.19 1.26
CA GLN A 163 4.43 -13.31 2.11
C GLN A 163 5.89 -13.23 1.64
N LEU A 164 6.43 -12.02 1.62
CA LEU A 164 7.83 -11.78 1.30
C LEU A 164 8.72 -12.31 2.42
N VAL A 165 9.58 -13.27 2.08
CA VAL A 165 10.55 -13.87 3.00
C VAL A 165 11.89 -13.16 2.88
N ARG A 166 12.31 -12.87 1.65
CA ARG A 166 13.63 -12.29 1.39
C ARG A 166 13.69 -11.51 0.10
N THR A 167 14.53 -10.47 0.10
CA THR A 167 14.95 -9.75 -1.09
C THR A 167 16.45 -9.93 -1.27
N LEU A 168 16.87 -10.37 -2.46
CA LEU A 168 18.27 -10.49 -2.86
C LEU A 168 18.58 -9.35 -3.84
N SER A 169 19.57 -8.54 -3.49
CA SER A 169 19.99 -7.37 -4.25
C SER A 169 21.49 -7.46 -4.56
N GLY A 170 21.91 -6.94 -5.71
CA GLY A 170 23.33 -6.92 -6.08
C GLY A 170 23.58 -6.75 -7.59
N HIS A 171 22.59 -7.02 -8.43
CA HIS A 171 22.68 -6.75 -9.87
C HIS A 171 22.62 -5.25 -10.17
N ALA A 172 23.36 -4.84 -11.20
CA ALA A 172 23.37 -3.46 -11.70
C ALA A 172 22.31 -3.23 -12.80
N GLY A 173 21.83 -4.30 -13.44
CA GLY A 173 20.76 -4.29 -14.43
C GLY A 173 19.52 -5.07 -13.98
N GLY A 174 18.41 -4.89 -14.69
CA GLY A 174 17.17 -5.65 -14.47
C GLY A 174 17.36 -7.15 -14.73
N LEU A 175 16.67 -7.99 -13.96
CA LEU A 175 16.75 -9.43 -14.13
C LEU A 175 16.00 -9.90 -15.37
N LYS A 176 16.57 -10.90 -16.06
CA LYS A 176 15.94 -11.61 -17.18
C LYS A 176 15.51 -13.01 -16.82
N VAL A 177 16.21 -13.66 -15.90
CA VAL A 177 15.99 -15.06 -15.54
C VAL A 177 16.38 -15.30 -14.09
N VAL A 178 15.58 -16.09 -13.39
CA VAL A 178 15.84 -16.62 -12.07
C VAL A 178 15.48 -18.10 -12.07
N GLU A 179 16.37 -18.94 -11.57
CA GLU A 179 16.14 -20.38 -11.57
C GLU A 179 16.77 -21.02 -10.34
N PHE A 180 16.02 -21.91 -9.67
CA PHE A 180 16.56 -22.75 -8.61
C PHE A 180 17.45 -23.83 -9.22
N SER A 181 18.52 -24.21 -8.52
CA SER A 181 19.24 -25.44 -8.85
C SER A 181 18.31 -26.65 -8.70
N PRO A 182 18.56 -27.77 -9.41
CA PRO A 182 17.71 -28.96 -9.34
C PRO A 182 17.56 -29.56 -7.93
N ASP A 183 18.55 -29.35 -7.06
CA ASP A 183 18.51 -29.75 -5.64
C ASP A 183 17.83 -28.72 -4.70
N GLY A 184 17.40 -27.58 -5.25
CA GLY A 184 16.74 -26.47 -4.55
C GLY A 184 17.64 -25.65 -3.61
N GLN A 185 18.93 -25.96 -3.52
CA GLN A 185 19.83 -25.34 -2.54
C GLN A 185 20.34 -23.95 -2.98
N LEU A 186 20.49 -23.76 -4.29
CA LEU A 186 21.03 -22.55 -4.87
C LEU A 186 19.97 -21.85 -5.71
N LEU A 187 20.13 -20.55 -5.84
CA LEU A 187 19.37 -19.75 -6.79
C LEU A 187 20.36 -19.06 -7.71
N ALA A 188 20.13 -19.12 -9.02
CA ALA A 188 20.90 -18.37 -10.00
C ALA A 188 20.03 -17.29 -10.64
N GLY A 189 20.67 -16.17 -10.97
CA GLY A 189 20.02 -15.00 -11.53
C GLY A 189 20.89 -14.41 -12.63
N GLY A 190 20.27 -14.19 -13.78
CA GLY A 190 20.90 -13.59 -14.94
C GLY A 190 20.30 -12.22 -15.23
N SER A 191 21.16 -11.23 -15.48
CA SER A 191 20.74 -9.83 -15.60
C SER A 191 21.11 -9.21 -16.95
N ARG A 192 20.39 -8.14 -17.30
CA ARG A 192 20.70 -7.26 -18.42
C ARG A 192 22.07 -6.57 -18.30
N ASP A 193 22.70 -6.60 -17.12
CA ASP A 193 24.11 -6.18 -16.94
C ASP A 193 25.14 -7.20 -17.47
N GLY A 194 24.67 -8.36 -17.94
CA GLY A 194 25.50 -9.43 -18.47
C GLY A 194 26.01 -10.42 -17.42
N GLN A 195 25.91 -10.09 -16.12
CA GLN A 195 26.40 -10.95 -15.05
C GLN A 195 25.41 -12.05 -14.69
N ILE A 196 25.97 -13.12 -14.15
CA ILE A 196 25.23 -14.18 -13.47
C ILE A 196 25.64 -14.14 -12.00
N LYS A 197 24.68 -14.18 -11.10
CA LYS A 197 24.95 -14.31 -9.66
C LYS A 197 24.29 -15.58 -9.15
N ILE A 198 24.94 -16.21 -8.18
CA ILE A 198 24.47 -17.42 -7.50
C ILE A 198 24.37 -17.12 -6.01
N TRP A 199 23.24 -17.44 -5.40
CA TRP A 199 22.96 -17.20 -3.99
C TRP A 199 22.66 -18.49 -3.24
N ASP A 200 23.08 -18.51 -1.99
CA ASP A 200 22.36 -19.20 -0.92
C ASP A 200 21.13 -18.35 -0.61
N TRP A 201 20.00 -18.70 -1.22
CA TRP A 201 18.78 -17.91 -1.11
C TRP A 201 18.16 -17.99 0.30
N GLN A 202 18.40 -19.08 1.02
CA GLN A 202 17.91 -19.27 2.38
C GLN A 202 18.65 -18.36 3.36
N ALA A 203 19.99 -18.34 3.29
CA ALA A 203 20.82 -17.45 4.10
C ALA A 203 20.81 -16.00 3.58
N GLY A 204 20.41 -15.77 2.33
CA GLY A 204 20.44 -14.45 1.69
C GLY A 204 21.84 -13.98 1.30
N ARG A 205 22.76 -14.92 1.05
CA ARG A 205 24.16 -14.62 0.78
C ARG A 205 24.50 -14.92 -0.66
N GLU A 206 25.10 -13.95 -1.35
CA GLU A 206 25.74 -14.20 -2.63
C GLU A 206 26.94 -15.13 -2.45
N ILE A 207 26.94 -16.27 -3.14
CA ILE A 207 28.04 -17.24 -3.13
C ILE A 207 29.05 -16.88 -4.22
N MET A 208 28.57 -16.51 -5.41
CA MET A 208 29.42 -16.35 -6.58
C MET A 208 28.84 -15.34 -7.57
N THR A 209 29.73 -14.60 -8.25
CA THR A 209 29.42 -13.79 -9.44
C THR A 209 30.23 -14.31 -10.62
N LEU A 210 29.55 -14.64 -11.72
CA LEU A 210 30.16 -14.99 -13.00
C LEU A 210 30.06 -13.78 -13.95
N PRO A 211 31.10 -13.50 -14.74
CA PRO A 211 31.10 -12.37 -15.67
C PRO A 211 30.04 -12.51 -16.77
N GLY A 212 29.59 -13.74 -17.09
CA GLY A 212 28.51 -13.99 -18.03
C GLY A 212 28.82 -13.50 -19.45
N HIS A 213 28.18 -12.39 -19.84
CA HIS A 213 28.15 -11.87 -21.21
C HIS A 213 28.57 -10.40 -21.29
N ALA A 214 29.13 -9.98 -22.42
CA ALA A 214 29.67 -8.63 -22.59
C ALA A 214 28.61 -7.52 -22.80
N ILE A 215 27.35 -7.89 -23.07
CA ILE A 215 26.26 -6.94 -23.34
C ILE A 215 25.09 -7.16 -22.38
N SER A 216 24.22 -8.12 -22.67
CA SER A 216 23.06 -8.47 -21.85
C SER A 216 22.94 -9.97 -21.90
N LEU A 217 22.82 -10.58 -20.73
CA LEU A 217 22.35 -11.95 -20.62
C LEU A 217 20.87 -11.95 -21.01
N THR A 218 20.48 -12.97 -21.74
CA THR A 218 19.10 -13.15 -22.23
C THR A 218 18.40 -14.31 -21.54
N ASP A 219 19.12 -15.39 -21.25
CA ASP A 219 18.56 -16.59 -20.63
C ASP A 219 19.63 -17.42 -19.90
N LEU A 220 19.19 -18.30 -19.00
CA LEU A 220 19.98 -19.14 -18.13
C LEU A 220 19.28 -20.48 -17.90
N ALA A 221 20.02 -21.59 -17.90
CA ALA A 221 19.46 -22.91 -17.62
C ALA A 221 20.42 -23.79 -16.83
N TRP A 222 19.96 -24.38 -15.73
CA TRP A 222 20.69 -25.42 -14.99
C TRP A 222 20.75 -26.74 -15.76
N SER A 223 21.87 -27.45 -15.71
CA SER A 223 21.90 -28.85 -16.14
C SER A 223 21.07 -29.70 -15.18
N PRO A 224 20.43 -30.80 -15.64
CA PRO A 224 19.55 -31.61 -14.79
C PRO A 224 20.22 -32.21 -13.54
N ASP A 225 21.54 -32.40 -13.58
CA ASP A 225 22.35 -32.88 -12.46
C ASP A 225 22.83 -31.75 -11.52
N GLY A 226 22.54 -30.49 -11.84
CA GLY A 226 22.93 -29.30 -11.08
C GLY A 226 24.42 -28.96 -11.13
N THR A 227 25.23 -29.67 -11.93
CA THR A 227 26.68 -29.48 -11.96
C THR A 227 27.13 -28.35 -12.89
N LYS A 228 26.32 -28.01 -13.89
CA LYS A 228 26.62 -27.01 -14.92
C LYS A 228 25.51 -25.98 -15.02
N LEU A 229 25.89 -24.79 -15.48
CA LEU A 229 24.98 -23.70 -15.79
C LEU A 229 25.22 -23.25 -17.22
N ALA A 230 24.18 -23.16 -18.04
CA ALA A 230 24.27 -22.60 -19.39
C ALA A 230 23.71 -21.19 -19.41
N SER A 231 24.35 -20.29 -20.16
CA SER A 231 23.89 -18.91 -20.33
C SER A 231 23.95 -18.47 -21.80
N SER A 232 23.02 -17.59 -22.18
CA SER A 232 23.00 -16.95 -23.50
C SER A 232 22.97 -15.43 -23.40
N GLY A 233 23.43 -14.76 -24.46
CA GLY A 233 23.42 -13.30 -24.48
C GLY A 233 23.44 -12.64 -25.85
N ARG A 234 23.25 -11.33 -25.82
CA ARG A 234 23.30 -10.43 -26.99
C ARG A 234 24.71 -10.25 -27.56
N ASP A 235 25.73 -10.81 -26.93
CA ASP A 235 27.10 -10.88 -27.45
C ASP A 235 27.30 -12.06 -28.42
N SER A 236 26.21 -12.72 -28.82
CA SER A 236 26.18 -13.84 -29.77
C SER A 236 26.97 -15.06 -29.26
N ARG A 237 26.99 -15.26 -27.94
CA ARG A 237 27.64 -16.39 -27.29
C ARG A 237 26.66 -17.22 -26.47
N ILE A 238 26.97 -18.51 -26.40
CA ILE A 238 26.43 -19.44 -25.41
C ILE A 238 27.61 -19.89 -24.57
N ARG A 239 27.49 -19.85 -23.24
CA ARG A 239 28.55 -20.28 -22.32
C ARG A 239 28.03 -21.37 -21.39
N VAL A 240 28.89 -22.31 -21.06
CA VAL A 240 28.64 -23.36 -20.07
C VAL A 240 29.64 -23.21 -18.95
N TRP A 241 29.15 -23.14 -17.73
CA TRP A 241 29.90 -22.89 -16.52
C TRP A 241 29.85 -24.11 -15.61
N ASP A 242 30.93 -24.37 -14.89
CA ASP A 242 30.92 -25.23 -13.72
C ASP A 242 30.22 -24.49 -12.58
N ALA A 243 29.14 -25.05 -12.04
CA ALA A 243 28.35 -24.39 -11.03
C ALA A 243 29.05 -24.28 -9.65
N ALA A 244 29.97 -25.19 -9.36
CA ALA A 244 30.68 -25.23 -8.09
C ALA A 244 31.89 -24.28 -8.08
N THR A 245 32.62 -24.19 -9.19
CA THR A 245 33.85 -23.38 -9.28
C THR A 245 33.66 -22.05 -10.01
N GLY A 246 32.59 -21.90 -10.79
CA GLY A 246 32.36 -20.74 -11.67
C GLY A 246 33.29 -20.67 -12.87
N ALA A 247 33.98 -21.77 -13.18
CA ALA A 247 34.89 -21.81 -14.33
C ALA A 247 34.08 -21.97 -15.61
N GLU A 248 34.46 -21.25 -16.66
CA GLU A 248 33.90 -21.47 -17.99
C GLU A 248 34.44 -22.80 -18.54
N LEU A 249 33.53 -23.76 -18.75
CA LEU A 249 33.85 -25.07 -19.31
C LEU A 249 33.87 -25.03 -20.83
N GLN A 250 32.88 -24.38 -21.43
CA GLN A 250 32.74 -24.26 -22.89
C GLN A 250 32.09 -22.94 -23.31
N SER A 251 32.36 -22.55 -24.56
CA SER A 251 31.70 -21.41 -25.21
C SER A 251 31.46 -21.70 -26.69
N PHE A 252 30.24 -21.47 -27.14
CA PHE A 252 29.83 -21.59 -28.54
C PHE A 252 29.58 -20.20 -29.14
N ALA A 253 29.97 -20.01 -30.40
CA ALA A 253 29.69 -18.79 -31.16
C ALA A 253 28.43 -18.95 -31.99
N ALA A 254 27.51 -17.99 -31.91
CA ALA A 254 26.38 -17.86 -32.82
C ALA A 254 26.62 -16.73 -33.82
N SER A 255 25.89 -16.76 -34.94
CA SER A 255 25.98 -15.72 -35.98
C SER A 255 25.20 -14.46 -35.64
N SER A 256 24.33 -14.50 -34.62
CA SER A 256 23.50 -13.39 -34.16
C SER A 256 23.17 -13.56 -32.67
N TRP A 257 22.33 -12.68 -32.12
CA TRP A 257 21.86 -12.74 -30.74
C TRP A 257 21.23 -14.08 -30.43
N VAL A 258 21.67 -14.70 -29.33
CA VAL A 258 21.03 -15.88 -28.77
C VAL A 258 20.04 -15.37 -27.72
N ARG A 259 18.79 -15.81 -27.79
CA ARG A 259 17.71 -15.33 -26.92
C ARG A 259 17.38 -16.29 -25.82
N ALA A 260 17.47 -17.58 -26.09
CA ALA A 260 17.06 -18.61 -25.15
C ALA A 260 17.98 -19.84 -25.25
N VAL A 261 18.14 -20.52 -24.11
CA VAL A 261 18.89 -21.76 -23.96
C VAL A 261 18.14 -22.74 -23.06
N ALA A 262 18.17 -24.02 -23.39
CA ALA A 262 17.52 -25.05 -22.57
C ALA A 262 18.31 -26.35 -22.60
N TRP A 263 18.47 -26.99 -21.45
CA TRP A 263 19.07 -28.33 -21.39
C TRP A 263 18.06 -29.40 -21.76
N SER A 264 18.51 -30.42 -22.49
CA SER A 264 17.77 -31.68 -22.57
C SER A 264 17.65 -32.33 -21.18
N PRO A 265 16.56 -33.07 -20.88
CA PRO A 265 16.33 -33.70 -19.58
C PRO A 265 17.41 -34.66 -19.10
N ASP A 266 18.17 -35.24 -20.03
CA ASP A 266 19.27 -36.16 -19.74
C ASP A 266 20.63 -35.47 -19.65
N GLY A 267 20.68 -34.15 -19.84
CA GLY A 267 21.89 -33.32 -19.78
C GLY A 267 22.86 -33.52 -20.95
N ARG A 268 22.54 -34.33 -21.96
CA ARG A 268 23.44 -34.61 -23.09
C ARG A 268 23.51 -33.45 -24.08
N PHE A 269 22.37 -32.81 -24.31
CA PHE A 269 22.22 -31.73 -25.28
C PHE A 269 21.91 -30.39 -24.61
N LEU A 270 22.45 -29.33 -25.20
CA LEU A 270 22.04 -27.95 -24.95
C LEU A 270 21.36 -27.42 -26.21
N LEU A 271 20.16 -26.89 -26.05
CA LEU A 271 19.39 -26.25 -27.10
C LEU A 271 19.64 -24.74 -27.06
N SER A 272 19.68 -24.10 -28.21
CA SER A 272 19.75 -22.63 -28.30
C SER A 272 18.96 -22.10 -29.49
N GLY A 273 18.33 -20.94 -29.32
CA GLY A 273 17.61 -20.24 -30.38
C GLY A 273 17.71 -18.71 -30.26
N GLY A 274 17.59 -18.01 -31.38
CA GLY A 274 17.56 -16.55 -31.40
C GLY A 274 17.37 -15.95 -32.79
N ASP A 275 18.14 -14.90 -33.06
CA ASP A 275 18.01 -14.07 -34.27
C ASP A 275 18.67 -14.69 -35.52
N ASP A 276 19.32 -15.84 -35.39
CA ASP A 276 19.98 -16.54 -36.50
C ASP A 276 19.06 -17.49 -37.29
N LEU A 277 17.76 -17.49 -36.94
CA LEU A 277 16.68 -18.23 -37.59
C LEU A 277 16.92 -19.75 -37.59
N ARG A 278 17.59 -20.26 -36.54
CA ARG A 278 17.87 -21.68 -36.36
C ARG A 278 17.65 -22.11 -34.92
N LEU A 279 17.02 -23.27 -34.74
CA LEU A 279 17.16 -24.05 -33.51
C LEU A 279 18.44 -24.88 -33.63
N LYS A 280 19.35 -24.73 -32.66
CA LYS A 280 20.63 -25.46 -32.62
C LYS A 280 20.67 -26.40 -31.43
N VAL A 281 21.23 -27.59 -31.66
CA VAL A 281 21.37 -28.66 -30.66
C VAL A 281 22.85 -28.98 -30.51
N TRP A 282 23.42 -28.67 -29.35
CA TRP A 282 24.85 -28.81 -29.05
C TRP A 282 25.08 -30.04 -28.18
N GLN A 283 26.07 -30.87 -28.52
CA GLN A 283 26.58 -31.89 -27.60
C GLN A 283 27.67 -31.28 -26.75
N VAL A 284 27.35 -30.95 -25.49
CA VAL A 284 28.24 -30.17 -24.63
C VAL A 284 29.51 -30.94 -24.28
N GLU A 285 29.45 -32.24 -24.00
CA GLU A 285 30.67 -33.01 -23.68
C GLU A 285 31.68 -33.08 -24.84
N LEU A 286 31.18 -33.05 -26.09
CA LEU A 286 32.04 -33.06 -27.28
C LEU A 286 32.44 -31.66 -27.74
N GLY A 287 31.68 -30.63 -27.35
CA GLY A 287 31.87 -29.26 -27.84
C GLY A 287 31.48 -29.08 -29.31
N GLU A 288 30.58 -29.91 -29.82
CA GLU A 288 30.20 -29.96 -31.23
C GLU A 288 28.70 -29.66 -31.44
N LEU A 289 28.36 -29.12 -32.61
CA LEU A 289 26.98 -28.94 -33.05
C LEU A 289 26.45 -30.28 -33.58
N SER A 290 25.43 -30.83 -32.91
CA SER A 290 24.82 -32.13 -33.26
C SER A 290 23.78 -32.00 -34.36
N ALA A 291 22.94 -30.97 -34.30
CA ALA A 291 21.89 -30.71 -35.28
C ALA A 291 21.55 -29.22 -35.36
N GLU A 292 21.08 -28.79 -36.53
CA GLU A 292 20.45 -27.48 -36.70
C GLU A 292 19.18 -27.59 -37.55
N TYR A 293 18.14 -26.86 -37.15
CA TYR A 293 16.85 -26.84 -37.82
C TYR A 293 16.48 -25.40 -38.17
N PRO A 294 16.22 -25.07 -39.46
CA PRO A 294 15.85 -23.72 -39.86
C PRO A 294 14.44 -23.37 -39.38
N THR A 295 14.26 -22.13 -38.92
CA THR A 295 12.96 -21.55 -38.57
C THR A 295 12.57 -20.48 -39.59
N PRO A 296 11.26 -20.22 -39.80
CA PRO A 296 10.82 -19.23 -40.77
C PRO A 296 11.20 -17.78 -40.40
N ASP A 297 11.41 -17.52 -39.11
CA ASP A 297 11.73 -16.23 -38.49
C ASP A 297 12.47 -16.46 -37.14
N LYS A 298 12.65 -15.39 -36.35
CA LYS A 298 13.46 -15.40 -35.12
C LYS A 298 12.80 -16.20 -34.01
N ILE A 299 13.61 -16.93 -33.24
CA ILE A 299 13.15 -17.63 -32.04
C ILE A 299 13.16 -16.64 -30.87
N MET A 300 11.99 -16.31 -30.35
CA MET A 300 11.81 -15.36 -29.25
C MET A 300 11.96 -16.01 -27.88
N SER A 301 11.48 -17.24 -27.73
CA SER A 301 11.59 -18.05 -26.50
C SER A 301 11.72 -19.54 -26.85
N LEU A 302 12.39 -20.29 -25.97
CA LEU A 302 12.68 -21.71 -26.12
C LEU A 302 12.62 -22.37 -24.75
N SER A 303 11.95 -23.52 -24.65
CA SER A 303 11.96 -24.33 -23.44
C SER A 303 11.91 -25.81 -23.78
N ALA A 304 12.81 -26.59 -23.17
CA ALA A 304 12.81 -28.04 -23.30
C ALA A 304 11.77 -28.65 -22.36
N ALA A 305 11.04 -29.66 -22.83
CA ALA A 305 10.14 -30.42 -21.97
C ALA A 305 10.98 -31.14 -20.89
N PRO A 306 10.53 -31.23 -19.62
CA PRO A 306 11.28 -31.90 -18.55
C PRO A 306 11.49 -33.40 -18.75
N LYS A 307 10.83 -34.00 -19.74
CA LYS A 307 10.95 -35.42 -20.09
C LYS A 307 10.94 -35.60 -21.61
N GLY A 308 11.68 -36.60 -22.08
CA GLY A 308 11.75 -36.94 -23.50
C GLY A 308 12.60 -35.97 -24.31
N SER A 309 12.26 -35.83 -25.60
CA SER A 309 13.02 -35.12 -26.63
C SER A 309 12.28 -33.91 -27.21
N LEU A 310 11.27 -33.39 -26.52
CA LEU A 310 10.45 -32.28 -27.02
C LEU A 310 11.01 -30.93 -26.57
N ALA A 311 10.90 -29.93 -27.45
CA ALA A 311 11.18 -28.54 -27.16
C ALA A 311 10.08 -27.65 -27.75
N ALA A 312 9.59 -26.72 -26.93
CA ALA A 312 8.68 -25.67 -27.36
C ALA A 312 9.47 -24.44 -27.83
N VAL A 313 9.11 -23.92 -28.98
CA VAL A 313 9.76 -22.82 -29.69
C VAL A 313 8.71 -21.78 -30.03
N VAL A 314 8.93 -20.55 -29.56
CA VAL A 314 8.09 -19.40 -29.88
C VAL A 314 8.81 -18.54 -30.90
N LEU A 315 8.08 -18.14 -31.93
CA LEU A 315 8.58 -17.37 -33.07
C LEU A 315 8.09 -15.92 -33.04
N GLU A 316 8.84 -15.00 -33.66
CA GLU A 316 8.50 -13.56 -33.75
C GLU A 316 7.13 -13.30 -34.43
N SER A 317 6.71 -14.20 -35.32
CA SER A 317 5.38 -14.19 -35.93
C SER A 317 4.22 -14.58 -35.00
N GLY A 318 4.49 -14.93 -33.74
CA GLY A 318 3.48 -15.45 -32.80
C GLY A 318 3.18 -16.95 -32.97
N ALA A 319 3.91 -17.65 -33.85
CA ALA A 319 3.78 -19.09 -34.00
C ALA A 319 4.47 -19.83 -32.84
N LEU A 320 3.71 -20.65 -32.12
CA LEU A 320 4.22 -21.60 -31.14
C LEU A 320 4.35 -22.98 -31.80
N LYS A 321 5.52 -23.60 -31.67
CA LYS A 321 5.79 -24.94 -32.21
C LYS A 321 6.39 -25.83 -31.15
N VAL A 322 5.98 -27.10 -31.13
CA VAL A 322 6.71 -28.14 -30.38
C VAL A 322 7.38 -29.06 -31.37
N VAL A 323 8.69 -29.22 -31.21
CA VAL A 323 9.54 -30.02 -32.07
C VAL A 323 10.28 -31.07 -31.25
N ASP A 324 10.45 -32.26 -31.82
CA ASP A 324 11.40 -33.23 -31.32
C ASP A 324 12.81 -32.79 -31.74
N PHE A 325 13.67 -32.46 -30.78
CA PHE A 325 14.99 -31.89 -31.06
C PHE A 325 16.04 -32.92 -31.50
N GLU A 326 15.76 -34.23 -31.40
CA GLU A 326 16.67 -35.26 -31.91
C GLU A 326 16.38 -35.58 -33.40
N THR A 327 15.11 -35.54 -33.79
CA THR A 327 14.63 -35.90 -35.13
C THR A 327 14.29 -34.71 -36.01
N GLY A 328 14.01 -33.55 -35.42
CA GLY A 328 13.50 -32.35 -36.10
C GLY A 328 12.02 -32.40 -36.46
N VAL A 329 11.29 -33.42 -36.02
CA VAL A 329 9.86 -33.59 -36.35
C VAL A 329 9.02 -32.62 -35.51
N GLN A 330 8.21 -31.81 -36.19
CA GLN A 330 7.23 -30.96 -35.52
C GLN A 330 6.02 -31.81 -35.08
N VAL A 331 5.69 -31.77 -33.79
CA VAL A 331 4.58 -32.53 -33.20
C VAL A 331 3.34 -31.68 -32.92
N PHE A 332 3.53 -30.38 -32.69
CA PHE A 332 2.45 -29.43 -32.41
C PHE A 332 2.77 -28.06 -33.02
N SER A 333 1.73 -27.32 -33.41
CA SER A 333 1.84 -25.93 -33.83
C SER A 333 0.54 -25.20 -33.54
N GLU A 334 0.66 -23.98 -33.03
CA GLU A 334 -0.44 -23.04 -32.82
C GLU A 334 -0.03 -21.65 -33.28
N GLN A 335 -0.97 -20.88 -33.83
CA GLN A 335 -0.73 -19.51 -34.26
C GLN A 335 -1.45 -18.55 -33.33
N CYS A 336 -0.68 -17.78 -32.56
CA CYS A 336 -1.25 -16.77 -31.67
C CYS A 336 -1.49 -15.47 -32.44
N GLU A 337 -2.59 -14.77 -32.10
CA GLU A 337 -2.85 -13.41 -32.62
C GLU A 337 -1.93 -12.38 -31.96
N ASP A 338 -1.65 -12.57 -30.66
CA ASP A 338 -0.79 -11.73 -29.85
C ASP A 338 0.62 -12.31 -29.71
N GLU A 339 1.59 -11.46 -29.36
CA GLU A 339 2.96 -11.89 -29.07
C GLU A 339 2.97 -12.81 -27.83
N VAL A 340 3.60 -13.97 -27.96
CA VAL A 340 3.81 -14.88 -26.82
C VAL A 340 5.05 -14.43 -26.07
N THR A 341 4.84 -14.00 -24.84
CA THR A 341 5.85 -13.35 -23.98
C THR A 341 6.47 -14.32 -22.98
N ALA A 342 5.74 -15.37 -22.58
CA ALA A 342 6.16 -16.34 -21.58
C ALA A 342 5.78 -17.77 -21.98
N LEU A 343 6.60 -18.74 -21.58
CA LEU A 343 6.46 -20.15 -21.92
C LEU A 343 6.91 -21.00 -20.75
N ALA A 344 6.11 -22.00 -20.35
CA ALA A 344 6.48 -22.90 -19.27
C ALA A 344 5.85 -24.29 -19.42
N TRP A 345 6.68 -25.33 -19.30
CA TRP A 345 6.23 -26.71 -19.25
C TRP A 345 5.78 -27.09 -17.84
N SER A 346 4.74 -27.91 -17.77
CA SER A 346 4.41 -28.68 -16.57
C SER A 346 5.52 -29.67 -16.23
N SER A 347 5.64 -30.01 -14.94
CA SER A 347 6.71 -30.87 -14.42
C SER A 347 6.67 -32.30 -14.99
N ASP A 348 5.50 -32.76 -15.41
CA ASP A 348 5.32 -34.06 -16.05
C ASP A 348 5.64 -34.05 -17.55
N GLY A 349 5.79 -32.87 -18.16
CA GLY A 349 6.06 -32.66 -19.59
C GLY A 349 4.84 -32.82 -20.50
N ARG A 350 3.63 -32.96 -19.95
CA ARG A 350 2.40 -33.18 -20.72
C ARG A 350 1.74 -31.88 -21.13
N LEU A 351 1.64 -30.94 -20.20
CA LEU A 351 1.01 -29.65 -20.41
C LEU A 351 2.05 -28.57 -20.74
N LEU A 352 1.69 -27.70 -21.67
CA LEU A 352 2.43 -26.50 -22.01
C LEU A 352 1.56 -25.28 -21.74
N ALA A 353 2.03 -24.38 -20.87
CA ALA A 353 1.45 -23.07 -20.70
C ALA A 353 2.23 -22.02 -21.48
N PHE A 354 1.51 -21.09 -22.08
CA PHE A 354 2.10 -19.89 -22.64
C PHE A 354 1.22 -18.67 -22.39
N GLY A 355 1.88 -17.55 -22.16
CA GLY A 355 1.26 -16.26 -21.89
C GLY A 355 1.33 -15.38 -23.12
N THR A 356 0.22 -14.72 -23.43
CA THR A 356 0.17 -13.59 -24.37
C THR A 356 -0.05 -12.29 -23.58
N ASP A 357 -0.73 -11.27 -24.14
CA ASP A 357 -1.07 -10.04 -23.42
C ASP A 357 -1.80 -10.36 -22.10
N LYS A 358 -3.10 -10.69 -22.12
CA LYS A 358 -3.90 -10.89 -20.88
C LYS A 358 -4.41 -12.31 -20.69
N LEU A 359 -3.84 -13.25 -21.45
CA LEU A 359 -4.30 -14.62 -21.46
C LEU A 359 -3.14 -15.55 -21.17
N ILE A 360 -3.42 -16.54 -20.33
CA ILE A 360 -2.61 -17.74 -20.22
C ILE A 360 -3.41 -18.86 -20.87
N GLN A 361 -2.81 -19.50 -21.86
CA GLN A 361 -3.37 -20.70 -22.49
C GLN A 361 -2.59 -21.92 -22.03
N VAL A 362 -3.32 -22.96 -21.63
CA VAL A 362 -2.73 -24.24 -21.24
C VAL A 362 -3.19 -25.32 -22.21
N TRP A 363 -2.24 -26.01 -22.80
CA TRP A 363 -2.45 -27.02 -23.82
C TRP A 363 -1.92 -28.37 -23.37
N ASP A 364 -2.69 -29.41 -23.65
CA ASP A 364 -2.22 -30.79 -23.62
C ASP A 364 -1.59 -31.11 -24.97
N ILE A 365 -0.28 -31.33 -24.98
CA ILE A 365 0.49 -31.51 -26.21
C ILE A 365 0.28 -32.90 -26.82
N GLU A 366 0.01 -33.92 -26.00
CA GLU A 366 -0.26 -35.28 -26.48
C GLU A 366 -1.63 -35.34 -27.15
N ASP A 367 -2.65 -34.75 -26.51
CA ASP A 367 -4.01 -34.70 -27.05
C ASP A 367 -4.24 -33.56 -28.06
N GLN A 368 -3.26 -32.65 -28.22
CA GLN A 368 -3.32 -31.46 -29.07
C GLN A 368 -4.58 -30.60 -28.83
N LYS A 369 -4.93 -30.40 -27.57
CA LYS A 369 -6.13 -29.66 -27.18
C LYS A 369 -5.83 -28.62 -26.11
N GLN A 370 -6.48 -27.48 -26.22
CA GLN A 370 -6.49 -26.51 -25.14
C GLN A 370 -7.31 -27.06 -23.97
N VAL A 371 -6.70 -27.12 -22.79
CA VAL A 371 -7.34 -27.60 -21.57
C VAL A 371 -7.80 -26.46 -20.67
N GLN A 372 -7.16 -25.29 -20.75
CA GLN A 372 -7.52 -24.12 -19.97
C GLN A 372 -7.19 -22.80 -20.69
N SER A 373 -7.98 -21.76 -20.41
CA SER A 373 -7.71 -20.37 -20.77
C SER A 373 -8.01 -19.46 -19.59
N ILE A 374 -7.00 -18.76 -19.10
CA ILE A 374 -7.09 -17.91 -17.92
C ILE A 374 -6.95 -16.45 -18.35
N ASP A 375 -7.97 -15.63 -18.09
CA ASP A 375 -7.89 -14.17 -18.22
C ASP A 375 -7.26 -13.60 -16.95
N THR A 376 -6.03 -13.12 -17.09
CA THR A 376 -5.24 -12.59 -15.98
C THR A 376 -5.64 -11.16 -15.63
N GLY A 377 -6.29 -10.44 -16.56
CA GLY A 377 -6.54 -9.00 -16.47
C GLY A 377 -5.28 -8.12 -16.51
N ASN A 378 -4.08 -8.73 -16.51
CA ASN A 378 -2.77 -8.09 -16.49
C ASN A 378 -1.85 -8.74 -17.53
N ASP A 379 -0.89 -7.99 -18.04
CA ASP A 379 0.10 -8.50 -18.96
C ASP A 379 0.86 -9.70 -18.36
N VAL A 380 1.08 -10.75 -19.15
CA VAL A 380 1.88 -11.92 -18.71
C VAL A 380 3.30 -11.78 -19.25
N LEU A 381 4.31 -11.84 -18.38
CA LEU A 381 5.72 -11.76 -18.76
C LEU A 381 6.55 -12.94 -18.26
N ALA A 382 6.08 -13.59 -17.21
CA ALA A 382 6.72 -14.72 -16.61
C ALA A 382 5.66 -15.77 -16.32
N LEU A 383 6.04 -17.03 -16.50
CA LEU A 383 5.25 -18.19 -16.09
C LEU A 383 6.17 -19.17 -15.39
N GLY A 384 5.67 -19.78 -14.32
CA GLY A 384 6.35 -20.85 -13.61
C GLY A 384 5.33 -21.89 -13.14
N TRP A 385 5.63 -23.17 -13.34
CA TRP A 385 4.83 -24.27 -12.81
C TRP A 385 5.41 -24.78 -11.51
N ASN A 386 4.52 -25.22 -10.63
CA ASN A 386 4.94 -25.97 -9.46
C ASN A 386 5.27 -27.43 -9.80
N SER A 387 5.90 -28.13 -8.87
CA SER A 387 6.37 -29.50 -9.05
C SER A 387 5.23 -30.51 -9.25
N THR A 388 4.01 -30.23 -8.75
CA THR A 388 2.84 -31.13 -8.92
C THR A 388 2.05 -30.89 -10.21
N SER A 389 2.36 -29.83 -10.96
CA SER A 389 1.58 -29.39 -12.13
C SER A 389 0.13 -28.97 -11.81
N GLU A 390 -0.14 -28.53 -10.59
CA GLU A 390 -1.47 -28.08 -10.15
C GLU A 390 -1.57 -26.56 -10.03
N LEU A 391 -0.42 -25.90 -9.89
CA LEU A 391 -0.31 -24.46 -9.68
C LEU A 391 0.53 -23.83 -10.77
N LEU A 392 0.09 -22.65 -11.20
CA LEU A 392 0.79 -21.83 -12.16
C LEU A 392 0.94 -20.42 -11.59
N ALA A 393 2.16 -19.90 -11.54
CA ALA A 393 2.42 -18.52 -11.16
C ALA A 393 2.67 -17.67 -12.40
N SER A 394 2.20 -16.42 -12.38
CA SER A 394 2.43 -15.44 -13.44
C SER A 394 2.94 -14.11 -12.91
N GLY A 395 3.82 -13.46 -13.68
CA GLY A 395 4.35 -12.12 -13.39
C GLY A 395 3.96 -11.10 -14.46
N SER A 396 3.84 -9.82 -14.08
CA SER A 396 3.35 -8.76 -14.97
C SER A 396 4.25 -7.52 -15.03
N TYR A 397 3.94 -6.59 -15.96
CA TYR A 397 4.62 -5.29 -16.07
C TYR A 397 4.44 -4.38 -14.84
N ARG A 398 3.49 -4.65 -13.94
CA ARG A 398 3.21 -3.79 -12.78
C ARG A 398 3.78 -4.32 -11.47
N GLY A 399 4.72 -5.27 -11.53
CA GLY A 399 5.21 -5.95 -10.35
C GLY A 399 4.26 -7.03 -9.81
N ILE A 400 3.00 -7.03 -10.25
CA ILE A 400 1.95 -7.94 -9.75
C ILE A 400 2.31 -9.37 -10.10
N MET A 401 2.14 -10.24 -9.12
CA MET A 401 2.23 -11.69 -9.26
C MET A 401 0.91 -12.33 -8.86
N ASP A 402 0.44 -13.26 -9.69
CA ASP A 402 -0.78 -14.02 -9.44
C ASP A 402 -0.44 -15.52 -9.39
N LEU A 403 -1.12 -16.25 -8.50
CA LEU A 403 -1.09 -17.71 -8.44
C LEU A 403 -2.43 -18.28 -8.89
N TRP A 404 -2.38 -19.23 -9.82
CA TRP A 404 -3.55 -19.80 -10.47
C TRP A 404 -3.64 -21.31 -10.21
N SER A 405 -4.87 -21.79 -10.06
CA SER A 405 -5.20 -23.21 -10.16
C SER A 405 -5.22 -23.62 -11.63
N THR A 406 -4.41 -24.59 -12.02
CA THR A 406 -4.35 -25.04 -13.42
C THR A 406 -5.62 -25.80 -13.81
N ALA A 407 -6.22 -26.52 -12.86
CA ALA A 407 -7.42 -27.32 -13.06
C ALA A 407 -8.68 -26.46 -13.23
N SER A 408 -8.87 -25.45 -12.38
CA SER A 408 -10.08 -24.61 -12.42
C SER A 408 -9.89 -23.31 -13.18
N GLY A 409 -8.67 -22.81 -13.32
CA GLY A 409 -8.37 -21.49 -13.85
C GLY A 409 -8.62 -20.36 -12.84
N ASP A 410 -9.00 -20.69 -11.61
CA ASP A 410 -9.26 -19.70 -10.58
C ASP A 410 -7.95 -19.11 -10.04
N ARG A 411 -7.99 -17.81 -9.75
CA ARG A 411 -6.92 -17.16 -9.00
C ARG A 411 -6.98 -17.55 -7.54
N LEU A 412 -5.91 -18.17 -7.03
CA LEU A 412 -5.79 -18.61 -5.65
C LEU A 412 -5.37 -17.46 -4.73
N TRP A 413 -4.39 -16.69 -5.16
CA TRP A 413 -4.01 -15.43 -4.50
C TRP A 413 -3.24 -14.52 -5.46
N ASN A 414 -3.04 -13.29 -5.00
CA ASN A 414 -2.40 -12.20 -5.74
C ASN A 414 -1.47 -11.45 -4.77
N ILE A 415 -0.22 -11.22 -5.18
CA ILE A 415 0.65 -10.22 -4.54
C ILE A 415 0.42 -8.88 -5.25
N THR A 416 -0.39 -8.04 -4.60
CA THR A 416 -0.52 -6.63 -4.95
C THR A 416 0.29 -5.76 -4.01
N GLY A 417 0.60 -4.56 -4.49
CA GLY A 417 1.02 -3.47 -3.63
C GLY A 417 1.39 -2.24 -4.39
N HIS A 418 1.93 -1.27 -3.67
CA HIS A 418 2.34 -0.03 -4.28
C HIS A 418 3.55 -0.25 -5.18
N ILE A 419 3.51 0.36 -6.36
CA ILE A 419 4.60 0.31 -7.36
C ILE A 419 5.55 1.51 -7.26
N ARG A 420 5.25 2.44 -6.34
CA ARG A 420 6.05 3.62 -6.02
C ARG A 420 6.02 3.86 -4.51
N ALA A 421 6.71 4.90 -4.05
CA ALA A 421 6.83 5.21 -2.64
C ALA A 421 5.45 5.36 -1.96
N VAL A 422 5.26 4.66 -0.83
CA VAL A 422 4.14 4.84 0.09
C VAL A 422 4.45 6.01 1.00
N LYS A 423 3.58 7.01 0.99
CA LYS A 423 3.79 8.27 1.70
C LYS A 423 2.86 8.46 2.88
N ALA A 424 1.71 7.78 2.88
CA ALA A 424 0.68 7.90 3.91
C ALA A 424 0.24 6.53 4.40
N LEU A 425 0.03 6.42 5.71
CA LEU A 425 -0.55 5.25 6.38
C LEU A 425 -1.59 5.73 7.39
N ALA A 426 -2.71 5.03 7.48
CA ALA A 426 -3.72 5.31 8.50
C ALA A 426 -4.41 4.01 8.93
N TRP A 427 -4.26 3.65 10.20
CA TRP A 427 -4.94 2.48 10.76
C TRP A 427 -6.41 2.81 11.03
N SER A 428 -7.32 1.89 10.71
CA SER A 428 -8.73 2.06 11.05
C SER A 428 -8.88 2.02 12.58
N PRO A 429 -9.80 2.80 13.19
CA PRO A 429 -9.92 2.86 14.64
C PRO A 429 -10.25 1.53 15.34
N ARG A 430 -10.75 0.54 14.60
CA ARG A 430 -11.03 -0.82 15.12
C ARG A 430 -9.83 -1.75 15.06
N GLY A 431 -8.83 -1.44 14.24
CA GLY A 431 -7.64 -2.26 14.08
C GLY A 431 -7.70 -3.25 12.92
N ASP A 432 -8.85 -3.43 12.27
CA ASP A 432 -9.05 -4.47 11.25
C ASP A 432 -8.46 -4.12 9.88
N PHE A 433 -8.38 -2.81 9.58
CA PHE A 433 -7.97 -2.32 8.27
C PHE A 433 -6.84 -1.31 8.38
N LEU A 434 -5.92 -1.35 7.42
CA LEU A 434 -4.90 -0.34 7.22
C LEU A 434 -5.14 0.34 5.87
N ALA A 435 -5.20 1.66 5.85
CA ALA A 435 -5.21 2.43 4.62
C ALA A 435 -3.80 2.88 4.28
N SER A 436 -3.43 2.83 3.00
CA SER A 436 -2.15 3.35 2.52
C SER A 436 -2.31 4.15 1.23
N GLY A 437 -1.46 5.16 1.05
CA GLY A 437 -1.46 6.02 -0.12
C GLY A 437 -0.04 6.41 -0.50
N GLY A 438 0.19 6.67 -1.78
CA GLY A 438 1.54 6.98 -2.25
C GLY A 438 1.62 7.64 -3.62
N GLU A 439 2.83 7.61 -4.18
CA GLU A 439 3.19 8.20 -5.48
C GLU A 439 2.66 7.41 -6.68
N ASP A 440 2.03 6.26 -6.47
CA ASP A 440 1.31 5.54 -7.52
C ASP A 440 -0.14 6.04 -7.70
N TYR A 441 -0.52 7.09 -6.94
CA TYR A 441 -1.80 7.79 -6.99
C TYR A 441 -2.99 6.95 -6.52
N THR A 442 -2.72 5.81 -5.90
CA THR A 442 -3.75 4.92 -5.36
C THR A 442 -3.88 5.07 -3.85
N VAL A 443 -5.10 4.87 -3.35
CA VAL A 443 -5.35 4.58 -1.94
C VAL A 443 -5.80 3.13 -1.85
N ARG A 444 -5.09 2.33 -1.07
CA ARG A 444 -5.35 0.90 -0.88
C ARG A 444 -5.83 0.62 0.53
N ILE A 445 -6.78 -0.29 0.65
CA ILE A 445 -7.27 -0.79 1.93
C ILE A 445 -6.79 -2.23 2.09
N TRP A 446 -6.05 -2.46 3.16
CA TRP A 446 -5.48 -3.75 3.55
C TRP A 446 -6.31 -4.37 4.66
N ASP A 447 -6.65 -5.63 4.51
CA ASP A 447 -7.14 -6.48 5.59
C ASP A 447 -5.92 -7.02 6.34
N VAL A 448 -5.66 -6.47 7.54
CA VAL A 448 -4.45 -6.77 8.29
C VAL A 448 -4.47 -8.19 8.84
N PRO A 449 -5.56 -8.69 9.46
CA PRO A 449 -5.66 -10.09 9.87
C PRO A 449 -5.54 -11.08 8.70
N ALA A 450 -6.19 -10.81 7.57
CA ALA A 450 -6.14 -11.67 6.39
C ALA A 450 -4.86 -11.50 5.55
N ARG A 451 -4.03 -10.49 5.86
CA ARG A 451 -2.76 -10.17 5.19
C ARG A 451 -2.88 -10.02 3.67
N GLN A 452 -3.97 -9.38 3.23
CA GLN A 452 -4.25 -9.19 1.81
C GLN A 452 -4.83 -7.79 1.51
N GLU A 453 -4.70 -7.36 0.26
CA GLU A 453 -5.43 -6.19 -0.22
C GLU A 453 -6.93 -6.53 -0.30
N ARG A 454 -7.76 -5.66 0.29
CA ARG A 454 -9.21 -5.78 0.22
C ARG A 454 -9.74 -5.12 -1.05
N PHE A 455 -9.36 -3.87 -1.29
CA PHE A 455 -9.69 -3.11 -2.49
C PHE A 455 -8.90 -1.80 -2.61
N GLN A 456 -8.98 -1.17 -3.78
CA GLN A 456 -8.45 0.16 -4.06
C GLN A 456 -9.60 1.16 -4.15
N LEU A 457 -9.46 2.31 -3.49
CA LEU A 457 -10.50 3.34 -3.49
C LEU A 457 -10.61 4.02 -4.85
N ARG A 458 -11.86 4.22 -5.28
CA ARG A 458 -12.21 4.94 -6.50
C ARG A 458 -13.19 6.08 -6.20
N PRO A 459 -13.11 7.21 -6.90
CA PRO A 459 -12.08 7.59 -7.87
C PRO A 459 -10.70 7.77 -7.19
N GLY A 460 -9.63 7.35 -7.88
CA GLY A 460 -8.26 7.53 -7.40
C GLY A 460 -7.79 8.98 -7.45
N SER A 461 -6.59 9.23 -6.92
CA SER A 461 -5.93 10.54 -7.00
C SER A 461 -5.30 10.75 -8.38
N SER A 462 -5.11 12.01 -8.77
CA SER A 462 -4.38 12.37 -10.00
C SER A 462 -2.94 12.81 -9.72
N GLY A 463 -2.52 12.72 -8.47
CA GLY A 463 -1.17 13.00 -7.99
C GLY A 463 -0.87 12.18 -6.74
N ALA A 464 0.35 12.30 -6.22
CA ALA A 464 0.79 11.57 -5.03
C ALA A 464 -0.12 11.87 -3.84
N VAL A 465 -0.51 10.81 -3.11
CA VAL A 465 -1.23 10.94 -1.83
C VAL A 465 -0.20 11.18 -0.74
N GLU A 466 -0.29 12.30 -0.05
CA GLU A 466 0.68 12.71 0.98
C GLU A 466 0.22 12.36 2.38
N ASP A 467 -1.10 12.36 2.63
CA ASP A 467 -1.64 12.01 3.94
C ASP A 467 -3.00 11.31 3.85
N LEU A 468 -3.28 10.51 4.88
CA LEU A 468 -4.50 9.74 5.08
C LEU A 468 -4.92 9.84 6.53
N ALA A 469 -6.22 10.01 6.78
CA ALA A 469 -6.74 10.04 8.14
C ALA A 469 -8.12 9.41 8.22
N TRP A 470 -8.31 8.46 9.14
CA TRP A 470 -9.62 7.94 9.52
C TRP A 470 -10.32 8.87 10.50
N SER A 471 -11.64 9.00 10.38
CA SER A 471 -12.44 9.65 11.41
C SER A 471 -12.41 8.80 12.70
N PRO A 472 -12.49 9.41 13.90
CA PRO A 472 -12.32 8.69 15.17
C PRO A 472 -13.26 7.49 15.37
N GLU A 473 -14.46 7.57 14.80
CA GLU A 473 -15.47 6.51 14.83
C GLU A 473 -15.31 5.44 13.73
N GLY A 474 -14.43 5.69 12.75
CA GLY A 474 -14.15 4.80 11.61
C GLY A 474 -15.17 4.91 10.47
N THR A 475 -16.03 5.93 10.48
CA THR A 475 -17.06 6.13 9.46
C THR A 475 -16.48 6.73 8.18
N TYR A 476 -15.50 7.62 8.28
CA TYR A 476 -14.93 8.29 7.11
C TYR A 476 -13.43 8.06 7.01
N LEU A 477 -12.92 8.02 5.78
CA LEU A 477 -11.50 8.12 5.47
C LEU A 477 -11.29 9.35 4.59
N ALA A 478 -10.30 10.16 4.93
CA ALA A 478 -9.87 11.30 4.13
C ALA A 478 -8.51 11.06 3.49
N SER A 479 -8.28 11.60 2.29
CA SER A 479 -6.96 11.66 1.64
C SER A 479 -6.64 13.06 1.14
N GLY A 480 -5.37 13.46 1.24
CA GLY A 480 -4.84 14.71 0.71
C GLY A 480 -3.57 14.47 -0.11
N GLY A 481 -3.28 15.32 -1.09
CA GLY A 481 -2.09 15.13 -1.91
C GLY A 481 -1.82 16.19 -2.97
N HIS A 482 -1.07 15.80 -3.99
CA HIS A 482 -0.53 16.68 -5.04
C HIS A 482 -1.56 17.18 -6.05
N ASP A 483 -2.75 16.60 -6.04
CA ASP A 483 -3.84 17.09 -6.86
C ASP A 483 -4.67 18.18 -6.18
N LEU A 484 -4.19 18.69 -5.03
CA LEU A 484 -4.73 19.84 -4.30
C LEU A 484 -6.10 19.60 -3.66
N LEU A 485 -6.60 18.36 -3.74
CA LEU A 485 -7.94 18.00 -3.29
C LEU A 485 -7.89 17.24 -1.98
N VAL A 486 -8.87 17.53 -1.11
CA VAL A 486 -9.21 16.68 0.04
C VAL A 486 -10.35 15.78 -0.40
N ARG A 487 -10.13 14.47 -0.42
CA ARG A 487 -11.19 13.48 -0.76
C ARG A 487 -11.68 12.81 0.50
N VAL A 488 -12.97 12.47 0.52
CA VAL A 488 -13.58 11.73 1.63
C VAL A 488 -14.43 10.57 1.09
N TRP A 489 -14.30 9.43 1.75
CA TRP A 489 -15.10 8.22 1.52
C TRP A 489 -15.80 7.82 2.82
N ASP A 490 -17.02 7.30 2.71
CA ASP A 490 -17.84 6.76 3.79
C ASP A 490 -17.73 5.22 3.82
N PHE A 491 -17.51 4.68 5.01
CA PHE A 491 -17.32 3.25 5.32
C PHE A 491 -18.38 2.74 6.32
N SER A 492 -19.51 3.42 6.45
CA SER A 492 -20.62 2.99 7.30
C SER A 492 -21.37 1.75 6.78
N GLY A 493 -21.25 1.45 5.49
CA GLY A 493 -21.83 0.26 4.85
C GLY A 493 -20.90 -0.95 4.81
N ASP A 494 -21.33 -2.00 4.11
CA ASP A 494 -20.51 -3.20 3.87
C ASP A 494 -19.34 -2.92 2.90
N ASP A 495 -19.50 -1.90 2.05
CA ASP A 495 -18.52 -1.34 1.12
C ASP A 495 -18.34 0.17 1.38
N TYR A 496 -17.57 0.86 0.55
CA TYR A 496 -17.35 2.30 0.67
C TYR A 496 -18.16 3.14 -0.35
N GLU A 497 -18.51 4.37 0.02
CA GLU A 497 -19.12 5.36 -0.87
C GLU A 497 -18.23 6.60 -0.99
N PHE A 498 -17.99 7.08 -2.21
CA PHE A 498 -17.27 8.33 -2.41
C PHE A 498 -18.17 9.54 -2.12
N ILE A 499 -17.87 10.29 -1.05
CA ILE A 499 -18.63 11.47 -0.64
C ILE A 499 -18.31 12.65 -1.55
N GLY A 500 -17.03 12.87 -1.84
CA GLY A 500 -16.61 13.94 -2.74
C GLY A 500 -15.16 14.37 -2.58
N ALA A 501 -14.73 15.21 -3.52
CA ALA A 501 -13.51 15.99 -3.41
C ALA A 501 -13.88 17.40 -2.95
N PHE A 502 -13.50 17.76 -1.72
CA PHE A 502 -13.84 19.02 -1.12
C PHE A 502 -13.04 20.15 -1.78
N THR A 503 -13.79 21.11 -2.33
CA THR A 503 -13.26 22.32 -2.95
C THR A 503 -14.34 23.38 -2.95
N GLU A 504 -14.02 24.60 -2.54
CA GLU A 504 -14.94 25.73 -2.74
C GLU A 504 -14.88 26.31 -4.16
N ARG A 505 -15.08 25.53 -5.24
CA ARG A 505 -15.30 26.13 -6.58
C ARG A 505 -16.10 25.24 -7.53
N ILE A 506 -17.38 25.55 -7.74
CA ILE A 506 -18.16 24.98 -8.85
C ILE A 506 -17.96 25.85 -10.11
N ARG A 507 -17.34 25.29 -11.16
CA ARG A 507 -17.65 25.69 -12.56
C ARG A 507 -18.72 24.74 -13.09
N LYS A 508 -19.85 25.29 -13.59
CA LYS A 508 -20.63 24.68 -14.67
C LYS A 508 -20.33 25.43 -15.97
N PRO A 509 -20.09 24.76 -17.11
CA PRO A 509 -20.11 25.41 -18.42
C PRO A 509 -21.56 25.74 -18.77
N PHE A 510 -21.84 26.99 -19.14
CA PHE A 510 -23.10 27.37 -19.79
C PHE A 510 -22.83 27.58 -21.28
N LEU A 511 -23.47 26.79 -22.12
CA LEU A 511 -23.50 27.01 -23.57
C LEU A 511 -24.52 28.13 -23.85
N HIS A 512 -24.09 29.25 -24.41
CA HIS A 512 -24.99 30.20 -25.06
C HIS A 512 -24.88 30.03 -26.58
N ALA A 513 -25.96 30.31 -27.30
CA ALA A 513 -26.06 30.09 -28.74
C ALA A 513 -25.13 30.98 -29.59
N GLU A 514 -24.43 31.97 -29.02
CA GLU A 514 -23.68 32.98 -29.78
C GLU A 514 -22.31 33.39 -29.17
N GLY A 515 -21.48 32.44 -28.70
CA GLY A 515 -20.03 32.69 -28.49
C GLY A 515 -19.39 32.08 -27.25
N PHE A 516 -18.05 32.00 -27.27
CA PHE A 516 -17.20 31.56 -26.16
C PHE A 516 -16.60 32.75 -25.41
N GLU A 517 -16.73 32.80 -24.08
CA GLU A 517 -15.94 33.67 -23.21
C GLU A 517 -15.09 32.83 -22.24
N PHE A 518 -13.82 33.20 -22.08
CA PHE A 518 -12.96 32.70 -21.00
C PHE A 518 -13.00 33.69 -19.83
N ALA A 519 -13.60 33.30 -18.72
CA ALA A 519 -13.37 34.00 -17.45
C ALA A 519 -12.08 33.46 -16.81
N VAL A 520 -10.98 34.19 -17.00
CA VAL A 520 -9.77 34.09 -16.16
C VAL A 520 -10.06 34.87 -14.87
N GLY A 521 -10.04 34.18 -13.74
CA GLY A 521 -10.32 34.78 -12.44
C GLY A 521 -10.36 33.73 -11.35
N MET A 522 -9.18 33.34 -10.85
CA MET A 522 -9.03 32.60 -9.61
C MET A 522 -9.37 33.53 -8.43
N LYS A 523 -10.36 33.18 -7.62
CA LYS A 523 -10.33 33.37 -6.15
C LYS A 523 -11.28 32.39 -5.47
N ASN A 524 -10.75 31.70 -4.46
CA ASN A 524 -11.32 30.63 -3.64
C ASN A 524 -11.32 29.25 -4.30
N VAL A 525 -10.16 28.63 -4.45
CA VAL A 525 -10.07 27.16 -4.28
C VAL A 525 -9.59 27.01 -2.83
N SER A 526 -10.10 26.05 -2.07
CA SER A 526 -9.75 25.96 -0.64
C SER A 526 -8.27 25.66 -0.41
N HIS A 527 -7.66 24.87 -1.30
CA HIS A 527 -6.21 24.76 -1.41
C HIS A 527 -5.73 25.07 -2.84
N GLU A 528 -4.65 25.84 -2.94
CA GLU A 528 -4.01 26.23 -4.21
C GLU A 528 -2.65 25.52 -4.45
N ASP A 529 -2.19 24.76 -3.47
CA ASP A 529 -0.96 23.95 -3.51
C ASP A 529 -1.16 22.60 -2.76
N ILE A 530 -0.15 21.75 -2.76
CA ILE A 530 -0.18 20.37 -2.26
C ILE A 530 -0.76 20.30 -0.83
N VAL A 531 -1.71 19.39 -0.62
CA VAL A 531 -2.25 19.09 0.71
C VAL A 531 -1.38 18.03 1.37
N LEU A 532 -0.80 18.35 2.53
CA LEU A 532 0.25 17.54 3.18
C LEU A 532 -0.12 16.96 4.53
N GLY A 533 -1.17 17.50 5.14
CA GLY A 533 -1.61 17.05 6.45
C GLY A 533 -3.12 17.05 6.54
N LEU A 534 -3.66 16.03 7.19
CA LEU A 534 -5.07 15.83 7.48
C LEU A 534 -5.24 15.44 8.94
N SER A 535 -6.25 16.00 9.60
CA SER A 535 -6.57 15.59 10.96
C SER A 535 -8.03 15.81 11.30
N TRP A 536 -8.69 14.77 11.83
CA TRP A 536 -10.09 14.82 12.18
C TRP A 536 -10.32 15.42 13.55
N ALA A 537 -11.38 16.22 13.67
CA ALA A 537 -11.89 16.62 14.95
C ALA A 537 -12.45 15.40 15.71
N PRO A 538 -12.43 15.41 17.06
CA PRO A 538 -12.92 14.29 17.88
C PRO A 538 -14.37 13.88 17.63
N ASN A 539 -15.20 14.77 17.08
CA ASN A 539 -16.59 14.45 16.72
C ASN A 539 -16.78 13.72 15.39
N GLY A 540 -15.74 13.57 14.57
CA GLY A 540 -15.84 12.99 13.23
C GLY A 540 -16.58 13.86 12.20
N LYS A 541 -17.02 15.08 12.57
CA LYS A 541 -17.79 16.00 11.72
C LYS A 541 -16.97 17.12 11.13
N LYS A 542 -15.77 17.37 11.66
CA LYS A 542 -14.85 18.35 11.10
C LYS A 542 -13.53 17.69 10.72
N LEU A 543 -12.96 18.18 9.63
CA LEU A 543 -11.66 17.75 9.12
C LEU A 543 -10.79 18.98 8.92
N ALA A 544 -9.58 18.99 9.47
CA ALA A 544 -8.56 19.96 9.17
C ALA A 544 -7.66 19.45 8.04
N SER A 545 -7.30 20.34 7.11
CA SER A 545 -6.28 20.07 6.09
C SER A 545 -5.25 21.19 6.04
N ALA A 546 -3.97 20.84 5.88
CA ALA A 546 -2.85 21.77 5.75
C ALA A 546 -2.21 21.67 4.37
N SER A 547 -1.80 22.82 3.82
CA SER A 547 -1.23 22.89 2.49
C SER A 547 0.01 23.80 2.40
N TRP A 548 0.81 23.52 1.37
CA TRP A 548 1.91 24.37 0.96
C TRP A 548 1.51 25.79 0.53
N ASP A 549 0.24 26.03 0.27
CA ASP A 549 -0.31 27.36 -0.02
C ASP A 549 -0.37 28.29 1.22
N LYS A 550 0.16 27.82 2.36
CA LYS A 550 0.22 28.52 3.65
C LYS A 550 -1.10 28.53 4.42
N THR A 551 -2.07 27.71 4.02
CA THR A 551 -3.38 27.68 4.66
C THR A 551 -3.65 26.38 5.40
N VAL A 552 -4.47 26.51 6.45
CA VAL A 552 -5.18 25.40 7.09
C VAL A 552 -6.67 25.61 6.86
N ALA A 553 -7.33 24.66 6.22
CA ALA A 553 -8.76 24.69 5.97
C ALA A 553 -9.48 23.73 6.93
N ILE A 554 -10.59 24.19 7.51
CA ILE A 554 -11.47 23.39 8.36
C ILE A 554 -12.76 23.12 7.60
N TRP A 555 -13.05 21.85 7.37
CA TRP A 555 -14.17 21.36 6.59
C TRP A 555 -15.27 20.81 7.47
N ASP A 556 -16.51 21.01 7.05
CA ASP A 556 -17.68 20.29 7.56
C ASP A 556 -17.88 18.99 6.78
N VAL A 557 -18.03 17.86 7.47
CA VAL A 557 -18.20 16.53 6.87
C VAL A 557 -19.55 15.95 7.31
N PRO A 558 -20.35 15.39 6.39
CA PRO A 558 -20.05 15.11 4.97
C PRO A 558 -20.34 16.26 4.00
N ALA A 559 -20.73 17.45 4.48
CA ALA A 559 -21.18 18.54 3.62
C ALA A 559 -20.10 19.06 2.63
N GLY A 560 -18.82 18.85 2.94
CA GLY A 560 -17.69 19.27 2.11
C GLY A 560 -17.50 20.79 2.03
N LYS A 561 -18.07 21.53 2.99
CA LYS A 561 -18.03 22.99 3.01
C LYS A 561 -16.91 23.47 3.93
N GLN A 562 -16.10 24.41 3.45
CA GLN A 562 -15.10 25.06 4.29
C GLN A 562 -15.80 26.00 5.29
N GLN A 563 -15.58 25.78 6.59
CA GLN A 563 -16.11 26.61 7.67
C GLN A 563 -15.12 27.69 8.09
N VAL A 564 -13.83 27.33 8.16
CA VAL A 564 -12.75 28.22 8.62
C VAL A 564 -11.56 28.07 7.68
N GLY A 565 -10.93 29.20 7.36
CA GLY A 565 -9.62 29.25 6.70
C GLY A 565 -8.65 30.02 7.58
N ILE A 566 -7.52 29.39 7.89
CA ILE A 566 -6.43 29.97 8.69
C ILE A 566 -5.25 30.17 7.75
N GLU A 567 -4.70 31.38 7.70
CA GLU A 567 -3.53 31.70 6.87
C GLU A 567 -2.30 31.89 7.75
N ASN A 568 -1.20 31.22 7.41
CA ASN A 568 0.09 31.44 8.03
C ASN A 568 0.91 32.46 7.20
N PRO A 569 1.09 33.70 7.70
CA PRO A 569 1.80 34.72 6.93
C PRO A 569 3.30 34.43 6.77
N GLN A 570 3.89 33.59 7.63
CA GLN A 570 5.33 33.40 7.71
C GLN A 570 5.87 32.20 6.95
N GLY A 571 5.01 31.34 6.39
CA GLY A 571 5.46 30.22 5.58
C GLY A 571 4.38 29.21 5.23
N TRP A 572 4.73 28.29 4.34
CA TRP A 572 3.93 27.12 3.99
C TRP A 572 3.74 26.19 5.20
N VAL A 573 2.61 25.46 5.23
CA VAL A 573 2.26 24.53 6.32
C VAL A 573 2.50 23.11 5.84
N THR A 574 3.10 22.27 6.69
CA THR A 574 3.48 20.89 6.36
C THR A 574 2.74 19.85 7.19
N ALA A 575 2.29 20.21 8.38
CA ALA A 575 1.61 19.31 9.29
C ALA A 575 0.45 20.01 10.01
N VAL A 576 -0.60 19.24 10.28
CA VAL A 576 -1.74 19.67 11.10
C VAL A 576 -2.18 18.52 11.99
N ALA A 577 -2.57 18.83 13.22
CA ALA A 577 -3.07 17.86 14.18
C ALA A 577 -4.19 18.48 15.02
N TRP A 578 -5.36 17.88 15.00
CA TRP A 578 -6.48 18.25 15.87
C TRP A 578 -6.30 17.64 17.25
N ALA A 579 -6.54 18.42 18.29
CA ALA A 579 -6.48 17.93 19.66
C ALA A 579 -7.53 16.83 19.89
N PRO A 580 -7.22 15.74 20.61
CA PRO A 580 -8.16 14.65 20.87
C PRO A 580 -9.34 15.09 21.74
N TYR A 581 -9.21 16.21 22.45
CA TYR A 581 -10.29 16.84 23.19
C TYR A 581 -10.40 18.32 22.81
N GLY A 582 -11.60 18.72 22.42
CA GLY A 582 -11.95 20.11 22.18
C GLY A 582 -11.65 20.62 20.77
N ASP A 583 -11.61 21.95 20.67
CA ASP A 583 -11.60 22.69 19.41
C ASP A 583 -10.20 23.22 19.03
N GLN A 584 -9.13 22.64 19.56
CA GLN A 584 -7.77 23.11 19.28
C GLN A 584 -7.20 22.40 18.05
N VAL A 585 -6.66 23.17 17.11
CA VAL A 585 -5.94 22.68 15.94
C VAL A 585 -4.52 23.21 16.00
N ALA A 586 -3.55 22.30 16.03
CA ALA A 586 -2.15 22.64 15.94
C ALA A 586 -1.68 22.50 14.49
N PHE A 587 -0.84 23.41 14.01
CA PHE A 587 -0.15 23.28 12.74
C PHE A 587 1.27 23.82 12.81
N GLY A 588 2.13 23.34 11.90
CA GLY A 588 3.53 23.74 11.83
C GLY A 588 4.05 23.68 10.40
N GLY A 589 5.14 24.40 10.16
CA GLY A 589 5.79 24.42 8.85
C GLY A 589 7.11 25.18 8.85
N ARG A 590 7.33 26.02 7.84
CA ARG A 590 8.62 26.71 7.62
C ARG A 590 8.98 27.78 8.61
N ASP A 591 7.99 28.31 9.29
CA ASP A 591 8.16 29.35 10.29
C ASP A 591 8.73 28.83 11.62
N GLN A 592 9.12 27.55 11.69
CA GLN A 592 9.86 26.93 12.79
C GLN A 592 9.09 26.92 14.12
N ALA A 593 7.80 27.28 14.09
CA ALA A 593 6.93 27.37 15.25
C ALA A 593 5.75 26.42 15.08
N VAL A 594 5.19 26.00 16.20
CA VAL A 594 3.92 25.29 16.23
C VAL A 594 2.84 26.27 16.69
N HIS A 595 1.82 26.43 15.88
CA HIS A 595 0.70 27.33 16.11
C HIS A 595 -0.52 26.56 16.53
N VAL A 596 -1.20 27.01 17.58
CA VAL A 596 -2.43 26.40 18.09
C VAL A 596 -3.56 27.40 17.94
N TYR A 597 -4.58 27.02 17.17
CA TYR A 597 -5.73 27.84 16.81
C TYR A 597 -7.04 27.15 17.24
N SER A 598 -8.11 27.92 17.36
CA SER A 598 -9.46 27.38 17.49
C SER A 598 -9.99 26.95 16.11
N GLY A 599 -10.33 25.67 15.96
CA GLY A 599 -10.90 25.11 14.73
C GLY A 599 -12.30 25.63 14.40
N THR A 600 -13.02 26.21 15.35
CA THR A 600 -14.35 26.80 15.14
C THR A 600 -14.29 28.29 14.86
N THR A 601 -13.37 29.03 15.49
CA THR A 601 -13.29 30.50 15.33
C THR A 601 -12.16 30.97 14.41
N GLY A 602 -11.18 30.12 14.12
CA GLY A 602 -9.99 30.48 13.35
C GLY A 602 -9.04 31.46 14.06
N LYS A 603 -9.18 31.62 15.38
CA LYS A 603 -8.33 32.52 16.18
C LYS A 603 -7.16 31.78 16.81
N GLU A 604 -6.00 32.44 16.84
CA GLU A 604 -4.80 31.97 17.52
C GLU A 604 -5.05 31.89 19.03
N ILE A 605 -4.65 30.75 19.62
CA ILE A 605 -4.72 30.47 21.05
C ILE A 605 -3.32 30.58 21.66
N LYS A 606 -2.33 29.92 21.04
CA LYS A 606 -0.96 29.83 21.55
C LYS A 606 0.03 29.62 20.41
N LYS A 607 1.23 30.16 20.56
CA LYS A 607 2.39 29.91 19.70
C LYS A 607 3.50 29.24 20.51
N LEU A 608 4.06 28.16 19.99
CA LEU A 608 5.13 27.37 20.59
C LEU A 608 6.40 27.56 19.77
N GLU A 609 7.46 28.08 20.39
CA GLU A 609 8.75 28.36 19.74
C GLU A 609 9.84 27.47 20.34
N GLY A 610 10.64 26.83 19.48
CA GLY A 610 11.70 25.93 19.96
C GLY A 610 12.45 25.18 18.85
N HIS A 611 11.79 24.82 17.75
CA HIS A 611 12.48 24.25 16.60
C HIS A 611 13.40 25.30 15.94
N THR A 612 14.55 24.84 15.43
CA THR A 612 15.53 25.69 14.73
C THR A 612 15.45 25.58 13.21
N ASP A 613 14.60 24.68 12.72
CA ASP A 613 14.28 24.50 11.30
C ASP A 613 12.79 24.13 11.13
N TRP A 614 12.36 23.79 9.92
CA TRP A 614 10.94 23.56 9.60
C TRP A 614 10.35 22.41 10.41
N VAL A 615 9.14 22.61 10.94
CA VAL A 615 8.33 21.54 11.53
C VAL A 615 7.86 20.64 10.40
N ARG A 616 7.89 19.32 10.60
CA ARG A 616 7.57 18.31 9.58
C ARG A 616 6.41 17.40 9.95
N SER A 617 6.20 17.11 11.23
CA SER A 617 5.10 16.26 11.70
C SER A 617 4.64 16.70 13.09
N LEU A 618 3.36 16.46 13.39
CA LEU A 618 2.71 16.83 14.65
C LEU A 618 1.80 15.68 15.09
N ALA A 619 1.85 15.34 16.38
CA ALA A 619 0.97 14.34 16.96
C ALA A 619 0.61 14.71 18.41
N TRP A 620 -0.68 14.80 18.69
CA TRP A 620 -1.17 15.00 20.06
C TRP A 620 -1.09 13.71 20.87
N SER A 621 -0.72 13.81 22.14
CA SER A 621 -0.86 12.68 23.05
C SER A 621 -2.35 12.35 23.23
N PRO A 622 -2.73 11.08 23.42
CA PRO A 622 -4.13 10.66 23.57
C PRO A 622 -4.90 11.34 24.71
N ASP A 623 -4.23 11.94 25.71
CA ASP A 623 -4.83 12.73 26.79
C ASP A 623 -4.93 14.25 26.47
N GLY A 624 -4.41 14.70 25.34
CA GLY A 624 -4.40 16.10 24.89
C GLY A 624 -3.51 17.02 25.72
N LYS A 625 -2.75 16.49 26.68
CA LYS A 625 -1.88 17.29 27.57
C LYS A 625 -0.52 17.58 26.97
N ARG A 626 -0.07 16.73 26.04
CA ARG A 626 1.21 16.87 25.34
C ARG A 626 1.00 16.92 23.83
N LEU A 627 1.90 17.64 23.16
CA LEU A 627 2.01 17.65 21.71
C LEU A 627 3.44 17.22 21.38
N ALA A 628 3.62 16.31 20.42
CA ALA A 628 4.91 15.99 19.86
C ALA A 628 5.04 16.69 18.51
N SER A 629 6.20 17.28 18.24
CA SER A 629 6.55 17.84 16.94
C SER A 629 7.91 17.33 16.49
N SER A 630 8.04 17.02 15.21
CA SER A 630 9.32 16.70 14.59
C SER A 630 9.77 17.80 13.64
N GLY A 631 11.09 17.99 13.50
CA GLY A 631 11.66 19.05 12.68
C GLY A 631 12.80 18.62 11.76
N TYR A 632 13.10 19.47 10.78
CA TYR A 632 14.31 19.37 9.94
C TYR A 632 15.61 19.60 10.72
N ASP A 633 15.50 20.12 11.94
CA ASP A 633 16.59 20.24 12.90
C ASP A 633 16.99 18.90 13.56
N GLN A 634 16.43 17.78 13.10
CA GLN A 634 16.71 16.42 13.58
C GLN A 634 16.26 16.19 15.02
N THR A 635 15.35 17.02 15.53
CA THR A 635 14.79 16.90 16.87
C THR A 635 13.32 16.51 16.86
N VAL A 636 12.90 15.86 17.94
CA VAL A 636 11.51 15.74 18.35
C VAL A 636 11.33 16.51 19.65
N LEU A 637 10.40 17.46 19.67
CA LEU A 637 10.06 18.23 20.85
C LEU A 637 8.72 17.73 21.41
N ILE A 638 8.69 17.42 22.70
CA ILE A 638 7.46 17.15 23.44
C ILE A 638 7.11 18.41 24.22
N TRP A 639 5.95 18.97 23.93
CA TRP A 639 5.43 20.20 24.52
C TRP A 639 4.40 19.87 25.59
N ASP A 640 4.51 20.54 26.73
CA ASP A 640 3.44 20.60 27.72
C ASP A 640 2.43 21.67 27.27
N MET A 641 1.18 21.26 27.05
CA MET A 641 0.17 22.13 26.45
C MET A 641 -0.49 23.09 27.44
N GLU A 642 -0.36 22.83 28.75
CA GLU A 642 -0.79 23.75 29.81
C GLU A 642 0.15 24.96 29.85
N THR A 643 1.45 24.70 30.02
CA THR A 643 2.50 25.71 30.17
C THR A 643 2.99 26.29 28.83
N GLY A 644 2.86 25.54 27.74
CA GLY A 644 3.42 25.88 26.42
C GLY A 644 4.95 25.76 26.34
N ARG A 645 5.58 25.00 27.23
CA ARG A 645 7.04 24.81 27.26
C ARG A 645 7.43 23.44 26.74
N VAL A 646 8.66 23.33 26.25
CA VAL A 646 9.28 22.04 25.93
C VAL A 646 9.48 21.27 27.23
N GLU A 647 8.77 20.14 27.36
CA GLU A 647 8.96 19.17 28.43
C GLU A 647 10.21 18.33 28.16
N ARG A 648 10.40 17.93 26.89
CA ARG A 648 11.50 17.05 26.49
C ARG A 648 11.95 17.29 25.05
N THR A 649 13.24 17.10 24.81
CA THR A 649 13.85 17.08 23.49
C THR A 649 14.48 15.71 23.25
N LEU A 650 14.08 15.05 22.18
CA LEU A 650 14.65 13.79 21.70
C LEU A 650 15.44 14.08 20.43
N VAL A 651 16.66 13.56 20.32
CA VAL A 651 17.55 13.82 19.17
C VAL A 651 17.66 12.56 18.32
N SER A 652 17.43 12.73 17.02
CA SER A 652 17.74 11.73 16.01
C SER A 652 19.18 11.97 15.56
N GLU A 653 20.11 11.14 16.01
CA GLU A 653 21.56 11.37 15.87
C GLU A 653 22.06 11.39 14.41
N ASP A 654 21.27 10.85 13.46
CA ASP A 654 21.77 10.52 12.11
C ASP A 654 20.91 11.02 10.93
N ASN A 655 19.69 11.53 11.15
CA ASN A 655 18.83 12.02 10.05
C ASN A 655 17.62 12.84 10.51
N ILE A 656 16.95 13.51 9.56
CA ILE A 656 15.69 14.25 9.77
C ILE A 656 14.58 13.29 10.21
N VAL A 657 13.81 13.70 11.21
CA VAL A 657 12.64 12.95 11.69
C VAL A 657 11.43 13.32 10.84
N THR A 658 11.01 12.41 9.96
CA THR A 658 9.96 12.63 8.97
C THR A 658 8.56 12.51 9.55
N VAL A 659 8.37 11.72 10.60
CA VAL A 659 7.05 11.46 11.18
C VAL A 659 7.18 11.10 12.66
N VAL A 660 6.19 11.53 13.46
CA VAL A 660 6.04 11.14 14.87
C VAL A 660 4.59 10.75 15.14
N GLU A 661 4.37 9.76 16.00
CA GLU A 661 3.03 9.34 16.41
C GLU A 661 3.05 8.74 17.81
N TRP A 662 2.04 9.09 18.60
CA TRP A 662 1.85 8.52 19.93
C TRP A 662 1.24 7.14 19.86
N SER A 663 1.75 6.24 20.69
CA SER A 663 1.02 5.01 21.02
C SER A 663 -0.37 5.35 21.56
N PRO A 664 -1.39 4.50 21.34
CA PRO A 664 -2.75 4.78 21.82
C PRO A 664 -2.85 4.90 23.35
N CYS A 665 -1.92 4.27 24.08
CA CYS A 665 -1.82 4.40 25.53
C CYS A 665 -1.21 5.73 25.98
N GLY A 666 -0.56 6.49 25.09
CA GLY A 666 0.08 7.78 25.36
C GLY A 666 1.37 7.72 26.17
N ARG A 667 1.91 6.52 26.42
CA ARG A 667 3.21 6.35 27.10
C ARG A 667 4.37 6.37 26.13
N TYR A 668 4.23 5.70 24.99
CA TYR A 668 5.28 5.56 24.00
C TYR A 668 5.08 6.54 22.85
N LEU A 669 6.18 7.03 22.30
CA LEU A 669 6.22 7.85 21.11
C LEU A 669 7.05 7.11 20.06
N ALA A 670 6.51 6.88 18.87
CA ALA A 670 7.27 6.37 17.72
C ALA A 670 7.72 7.55 16.85
N GLY A 671 8.92 7.43 16.29
CA GLY A 671 9.44 8.39 15.33
C GLY A 671 10.21 7.69 14.23
N GLY A 672 9.92 8.10 13.00
CA GLY A 672 10.56 7.63 11.80
C GLY A 672 11.50 8.69 11.24
N THR A 673 12.66 8.25 10.75
CA THR A 673 13.65 9.13 10.13
C THR A 673 13.67 8.94 8.63
N HIS A 674 14.14 9.95 7.88
CA HIS A 674 14.36 9.80 6.44
C HIS A 674 15.38 8.69 6.10
N GLY A 675 16.24 8.30 7.05
CA GLY A 675 17.15 7.18 6.92
C GLY A 675 16.48 5.80 6.96
N GLY A 676 15.17 5.73 7.22
CA GLY A 676 14.42 4.48 7.42
C GLY A 676 14.46 3.96 8.85
N THR A 677 15.27 4.55 9.73
CA THR A 677 15.34 4.13 11.14
C THR A 677 14.07 4.54 11.87
N VAL A 678 13.47 3.60 12.59
CA VAL A 678 12.32 3.84 13.47
C VAL A 678 12.77 3.63 14.91
N ARG A 679 12.45 4.57 15.78
CA ARG A 679 12.71 4.49 17.22
C ARG A 679 11.39 4.63 17.98
N ILE A 680 11.28 3.88 19.06
CA ILE A 680 10.18 4.02 20.03
C ILE A 680 10.79 4.47 21.34
N TRP A 681 10.33 5.61 21.86
CA TRP A 681 10.76 6.15 23.13
C TRP A 681 9.70 5.97 24.21
N ASP A 682 10.12 5.77 25.45
CA ASP A 682 9.27 6.12 26.59
C ASP A 682 9.21 7.65 26.67
N ALA A 683 8.01 8.22 26.52
CA ALA A 683 7.85 9.66 26.46
C ALA A 683 8.17 10.37 27.79
N SER A 684 8.08 9.66 28.92
CA SER A 684 8.33 10.22 30.24
C SER A 684 9.83 10.27 30.57
N THR A 685 10.59 9.25 30.18
CA THR A 685 12.04 9.16 30.47
C THR A 685 12.90 9.66 29.31
N GLY A 686 12.42 9.53 28.08
CA GLY A 686 13.17 9.75 26.83
C GLY A 686 14.07 8.56 26.44
N GLU A 687 13.96 7.44 27.13
CA GLU A 687 14.72 6.23 26.83
C GLU A 687 14.23 5.58 25.53
N VAL A 688 15.17 5.11 24.69
CA VAL A 688 14.85 4.34 23.50
C VAL A 688 14.57 2.90 23.90
N LEU A 689 13.32 2.46 23.74
CA LEU A 689 12.88 1.10 24.07
C LEU A 689 13.07 0.13 22.91
N PHE A 690 12.94 0.61 21.68
CA PHE A 690 13.06 -0.19 20.47
C PHE A 690 13.69 0.61 19.33
N THR A 691 14.50 -0.07 18.51
CA THR A 691 15.05 0.50 17.27
C THR A 691 14.93 -0.52 16.15
N TYR A 692 14.21 -0.15 15.10
CA TYR A 692 14.20 -0.88 13.83
C TYR A 692 15.18 -0.21 12.86
N PRO A 693 16.24 -0.91 12.42
CA PRO A 693 17.13 -0.41 11.39
C PRO A 693 16.44 -0.56 10.03
N GLY A 694 15.94 0.55 9.49
CA GLY A 694 15.35 0.55 8.15
C GLY A 694 16.32 0.03 7.08
N ARG A 695 15.78 -0.70 6.10
CA ARG A 695 16.58 -1.30 5.02
C ARG A 695 16.75 -0.37 3.83
N VAL A 696 15.87 0.63 3.70
CA VAL A 696 15.80 1.54 2.56
C VAL A 696 15.59 2.97 3.07
N LEU A 697 16.20 3.94 2.39
CA LEU A 697 15.99 5.35 2.66
C LEU A 697 14.55 5.77 2.29
N GLY A 698 14.04 6.79 2.99
CA GLY A 698 12.82 7.48 2.63
C GLY A 698 11.57 7.00 3.34
N LEU A 699 11.65 6.58 4.61
CA LEU A 699 10.45 6.39 5.43
C LEU A 699 9.66 7.70 5.55
N GLN A 700 8.39 7.65 5.16
CA GLN A 700 7.52 8.81 5.07
C GLN A 700 6.40 8.80 6.11
N ALA A 701 5.91 7.62 6.49
CA ALA A 701 4.79 7.46 7.39
C ALA A 701 4.98 6.26 8.34
N LEU A 702 4.33 6.37 9.48
CA LEU A 702 4.10 5.30 10.44
C LEU A 702 2.68 5.42 10.98
N ALA A 703 2.09 4.30 11.39
CA ALA A 703 0.75 4.24 11.96
C ALA A 703 0.70 3.16 13.05
N TRP A 704 0.34 3.56 14.27
CA TRP A 704 0.14 2.63 15.38
C TRP A 704 -1.17 1.87 15.20
N SER A 705 -1.14 0.56 15.49
CA SER A 705 -2.36 -0.20 15.72
C SER A 705 -3.14 0.44 16.88
N PRO A 706 -4.48 0.57 16.79
CA PRO A 706 -5.29 1.06 17.89
C PRO A 706 -5.17 0.24 19.18
N LYS A 707 -4.69 -1.01 19.08
CA LYS A 707 -4.39 -1.89 20.22
C LYS A 707 -2.96 -1.71 20.76
N GLY A 708 -2.10 -0.96 20.06
CA GLY A 708 -0.72 -0.64 20.42
C GLY A 708 0.24 -1.82 20.44
N ASP A 709 -0.17 -2.97 19.92
CA ASP A 709 0.59 -4.21 19.78
C ASP A 709 1.41 -4.27 18.48
N GLN A 710 1.05 -3.43 17.51
CA GLN A 710 1.69 -3.37 16.19
C GLN A 710 1.95 -1.93 15.75
N LEU A 711 2.96 -1.77 14.90
CA LEU A 711 3.33 -0.51 14.25
C LEU A 711 3.53 -0.75 12.76
N ALA A 712 2.71 -0.11 11.91
CA ALA A 712 2.91 -0.11 10.47
C ALA A 712 3.92 0.99 10.09
N ILE A 713 4.88 0.66 9.23
CA ILE A 713 5.89 1.60 8.74
C ILE A 713 6.05 1.47 7.22
N THR A 714 6.55 2.52 6.56
CA THR A 714 6.87 2.46 5.13
C THR A 714 8.35 2.20 4.87
N GLU A 715 8.65 1.23 4.00
CA GLU A 715 9.97 1.01 3.41
C GLU A 715 9.87 1.22 1.89
N TYR A 716 10.07 2.46 1.47
CA TYR A 716 9.83 2.92 0.09
C TYR A 716 8.45 2.52 -0.43
N ASN A 717 8.28 1.43 -1.20
CA ASN A 717 6.99 0.98 -1.72
C ASN A 717 6.30 -0.11 -0.89
N SER A 718 6.97 -0.60 0.14
CA SER A 718 6.47 -1.69 0.98
C SER A 718 5.93 -1.15 2.30
N ILE A 719 4.94 -1.84 2.84
CA ILE A 719 4.39 -1.57 4.17
C ILE A 719 4.83 -2.72 5.07
N VAL A 720 5.56 -2.42 6.14
CA VAL A 720 6.07 -3.42 7.08
C VAL A 720 5.28 -3.31 8.37
N ILE A 721 4.80 -4.44 8.88
CA ILE A 721 4.12 -4.52 10.18
C ILE A 721 5.12 -5.03 11.21
N LEU A 722 5.44 -4.16 12.16
CA LEU A 722 6.25 -4.47 13.33
C LEU A 722 5.35 -4.87 14.50
N GLY A 723 5.82 -5.78 15.35
CA GLY A 723 5.14 -6.22 16.57
C GLY A 723 5.94 -7.35 17.22
N GLU A 724 5.37 -7.98 18.26
CA GLU A 724 6.00 -9.13 18.92
C GLU A 724 6.16 -10.29 17.93
N VAL A 725 7.35 -10.89 17.89
CA VAL A 725 7.65 -12.07 17.06
C VAL A 725 7.86 -13.30 17.93
N ASP A 726 7.24 -14.41 17.53
CA ASP A 726 7.34 -15.72 18.20
C ASP A 726 8.70 -16.42 18.00
#